data_AF-A0A6V7QNY1-F1
#
_entry.id   AF-A0A6V7QNY1-F1
#
_cell.length_a   1.000
_cell.length_b   1.000
_cell.length_c   1.000
_cell.angle_alpha   90.00
_cell.angle_beta   90.00
_cell.angle_gamma   90.00
#
_symmetry.space_group_name_H-M   'P 1'
#
loop_
_entity.id
_entity.type
_entity.pdbx_description
1 polymer ?
#
loop_
_entity_poly.entity_id
_entity_poly.type
_entity_poly.pdbx_seq_one_letter_code
_entity_poly.pdbx_strand_id
1 'polypeptide(L)'
;MEKCGKSRLEDAGDCFAKAECWSLAADLYSQAKCFLKCISICSKGQLFDSGLQYLERWKEESFVDKQNYKDFDEVRFTYLENCAIHYYERGEKERMMVSVKAFQSMDRIRSFLTSKNLLEELLKVEIEMGNFLEAAKICRRKGDILQEAEMLEKAGLFEKAVRLILFHVVINSLWISGSDGWPLKKFTGKEELLNRAKTFARKVSDSFYSSVCSEVEVLGDMPKTLLNMSKHLIEAQKCQNIRLEFFTARAILDVLLRSETSKYFFDSEVVLDVEKHANEMMSQNRFSAETLVHIWNLWKAIVLEVLNHLDKTESLDKKEFIMYEELCLEYLGVRKDDNDIFYVVLNKDASWVQNTGKVSLYKDRNHVVMNAHHYASSARNYWTIELCSVGMTVLEKLESMICFPPRNLISQFSRGKVVLCIYEVAKFLKGFESSPSKLAEKVCRFFHLSLESFWNIVFPYDWKDRTTEDMLHIHEYRTAENLLDDLLDQNLKPVNGNLTHGQIGRVVMLILLTGRLTDDSFNIIKGCLNKMSEWREFLEQLKIFLDHGSSKILLISSFKKALEAAFKADWIHELDYIAPHCFMYLLECLMFLALSCQESRWEVFCTKSLLIGMLRCHGCRGYIDSCLIPVPNMQLDTPVNIPLAFTAMITKSLLSSTHEIRQWIQKSSLPSGSYRPMILQLVTILYLTYLNTGIDTHEFATLLLYNNLLGDLPRAFSEKLRHVIYSRTQNYSRFLSAFADALETIGNPLVVISSTGRSSTLSKLNAVFISPEQIRDPDRVCAMLFLKILGNVKDKESSQDSSNMRSSCSPSTGIERNKSGNQQTSLEKSEGHQRGNVEESAVDTVKFLETVISQLKEERTQEDFGEHLVQEMMSVCDEFRQLTGRNEGEDLNARWQDWRCKLQQVMNSLTVKKGISKEAFESTVHSCDNTPEGESAPDDKEAEVEAVTVCSTTEQRKEQHTERESKKGRKKAKGKGKNKGKKH
;
A
#
# COMPACT_ATOMS: atom_id res chain seq x y z
N MET A 1 44.25 -90.98 -6.28
CA MET A 1 44.21 -90.30 -7.59
C MET A 1 45.09 -90.93 -8.64
N GLU A 2 46.25 -91.51 -8.29
CA GLU A 2 47.21 -92.09 -9.24
C GLU A 2 46.72 -93.32 -10.06
N LYS A 3 45.53 -93.88 -9.80
CA LYS A 3 45.05 -95.13 -10.45
C LYS A 3 43.72 -95.04 -11.23
N CYS A 4 42.97 -93.93 -11.23
CA CYS A 4 41.54 -93.96 -11.65
C CYS A 4 41.10 -93.04 -12.81
N GLY A 5 41.99 -92.26 -13.43
CA GLY A 5 41.65 -91.46 -14.63
C GLY A 5 40.59 -90.35 -14.40
N LYS A 6 40.34 -89.54 -15.44
CA LYS A 6 39.46 -88.37 -15.41
C LYS A 6 37.98 -88.67 -15.08
N SER A 7 37.56 -89.94 -15.06
CA SER A 7 36.15 -90.36 -14.91
C SER A 7 35.64 -90.48 -13.47
N ARG A 8 36.50 -90.42 -12.44
CA ARG A 8 36.11 -90.52 -11.00
C ARG A 8 36.52 -89.32 -10.15
N LEU A 9 36.63 -88.14 -10.76
CA LEU A 9 37.03 -86.90 -10.08
C LEU A 9 36.00 -86.43 -9.04
N GLU A 10 34.71 -86.66 -9.27
CA GLU A 10 33.64 -86.33 -8.33
C GLU A 10 33.69 -87.20 -7.06
N ASP A 11 33.87 -88.52 -7.21
CA ASP A 11 34.04 -89.46 -6.08
C ASP A 11 35.26 -89.07 -5.20
N ALA A 12 36.35 -88.63 -5.85
CA ALA A 12 37.54 -88.17 -5.15
C ALA A 12 37.26 -86.87 -4.38
N GLY A 13 36.54 -85.92 -4.99
CA GLY A 13 36.05 -84.72 -4.33
C GLY A 13 35.20 -85.06 -3.10
N ASP A 14 34.28 -86.03 -3.20
CA ASP A 14 33.42 -86.47 -2.09
C ASP A 14 34.24 -87.08 -0.93
N CYS A 15 35.34 -87.78 -1.24
CA CYS A 15 36.27 -88.30 -0.22
C CYS A 15 37.03 -87.18 0.49
N PHE A 16 37.57 -86.20 -0.24
CA PHE A 16 38.28 -85.06 0.35
C PHE A 16 37.35 -84.14 1.13
N ALA A 17 36.11 -83.95 0.68
CA ALA A 17 35.09 -83.20 1.41
C ALA A 17 34.73 -83.86 2.75
N LYS A 18 34.65 -85.20 2.80
CA LYS A 18 34.44 -85.97 4.05
C LYS A 18 35.65 -85.90 4.99
N ALA A 19 36.85 -85.74 4.46
CA ALA A 19 38.09 -85.56 5.21
C ALA A 19 38.39 -84.10 5.58
N GLU A 20 37.43 -83.18 5.38
CA GLU A 20 37.56 -81.73 5.64
C GLU A 20 38.72 -81.04 4.89
N CYS A 21 39.24 -81.67 3.82
CA CYS A 21 40.27 -81.12 2.96
C CYS A 21 39.63 -80.25 1.86
N TRP A 22 39.08 -79.10 2.25
CA TRP A 22 38.22 -78.28 1.40
C TRP A 22 38.87 -77.76 0.11
N SER A 23 40.16 -77.40 0.14
CA SER A 23 40.87 -76.86 -1.05
C SER A 23 41.04 -77.91 -2.14
N LEU A 24 41.53 -79.09 -1.77
CA LEU A 24 41.68 -80.25 -2.66
C LEU A 24 40.32 -80.73 -3.18
N ALA A 25 39.30 -80.71 -2.33
CA ALA A 25 37.94 -81.04 -2.73
C ALA A 25 37.41 -80.05 -3.79
N ALA A 26 37.52 -78.74 -3.55
CA ALA A 26 37.08 -77.69 -4.48
C ALA A 26 37.79 -77.77 -5.85
N ASP A 27 39.12 -77.94 -5.87
CA ASP A 27 39.89 -78.11 -7.11
C ASP A 27 39.39 -79.31 -7.93
N LEU A 28 39.14 -80.45 -7.27
CA LEU A 28 38.67 -81.66 -7.93
C LEU A 28 37.24 -81.53 -8.45
N TYR A 29 36.34 -80.88 -7.70
CA TYR A 29 34.99 -80.59 -8.19
C TYR A 29 34.99 -79.60 -9.37
N SER A 30 35.87 -78.59 -9.35
CA SER A 30 36.04 -77.68 -10.49
C SER A 30 36.51 -78.42 -11.73
N GLN A 31 37.50 -79.31 -11.61
CA GLN A 31 38.01 -80.13 -12.73
C GLN A 31 36.97 -81.14 -13.22
N ALA A 32 36.12 -81.65 -12.33
CA ALA A 32 35.01 -82.55 -12.65
C ALA A 32 33.80 -81.83 -13.29
N LYS A 33 33.80 -80.49 -13.39
CA LYS A 33 32.66 -79.66 -13.79
C LYS A 33 31.43 -79.79 -12.86
N CYS A 34 31.65 -80.18 -11.61
CA CYS A 34 30.63 -80.26 -10.57
C CYS A 34 30.48 -78.89 -9.86
N PHE A 35 30.04 -77.87 -10.60
CA PHE A 35 30.07 -76.47 -10.16
C PHE A 35 29.32 -76.20 -8.85
N LEU A 36 28.15 -76.81 -8.65
CA LEU A 36 27.36 -76.70 -7.42
C LEU A 36 28.12 -77.21 -6.19
N LYS A 37 28.72 -78.40 -6.28
CA LYS A 37 29.51 -79.00 -5.19
C LYS A 37 30.76 -78.19 -4.89
N CYS A 38 31.43 -77.67 -5.93
CA CYS A 38 32.60 -76.82 -5.80
C CYS A 38 32.31 -75.55 -4.97
N ILE A 39 31.30 -74.77 -5.36
CA ILE A 39 30.94 -73.51 -4.65
C ILE A 39 30.41 -73.77 -3.25
N SER A 40 29.62 -74.82 -3.06
CA SER A 40 29.15 -75.23 -1.73
C SER A 40 30.31 -75.50 -0.77
N ILE A 41 31.37 -76.17 -1.26
CA ILE A 41 32.55 -76.47 -0.46
C ILE A 41 33.45 -75.26 -0.28
N CYS A 42 33.58 -74.39 -1.27
CA CYS A 42 34.28 -73.11 -1.09
C CYS A 42 33.62 -72.28 0.02
N SER A 43 32.28 -72.28 0.09
CA SER A 43 31.52 -71.63 1.16
C SER A 43 31.81 -72.26 2.53
N LYS A 44 31.75 -73.60 2.64
CA LYS A 44 32.00 -74.33 3.89
C LYS A 44 33.43 -74.19 4.41
N GLY A 45 34.41 -74.23 3.50
CA GLY A 45 35.84 -74.10 3.82
C GLY A 45 36.35 -72.66 3.93
N GLN A 46 35.47 -71.66 3.80
CA GLN A 46 35.84 -70.23 3.74
C GLN A 46 36.93 -69.91 2.69
N LEU A 47 36.92 -70.63 1.57
CA LEU A 47 37.89 -70.50 0.47
C LEU A 47 37.47 -69.38 -0.49
N PHE A 48 37.32 -68.16 0.03
CA PHE A 48 36.65 -67.07 -0.67
C PHE A 48 37.42 -66.58 -1.92
N ASP A 49 38.75 -66.51 -1.85
CA ASP A 49 39.57 -66.09 -2.99
C ASP A 49 39.61 -67.15 -4.10
N SER A 50 39.81 -68.42 -3.73
CA SER A 50 39.80 -69.54 -4.67
C SER A 50 38.44 -69.71 -5.35
N GLY A 51 37.35 -69.60 -4.60
CA GLY A 51 36.01 -69.71 -5.16
C GLY A 51 35.61 -68.52 -6.03
N LEU A 52 36.10 -67.30 -5.77
CA LEU A 52 35.93 -66.16 -6.70
C LEU A 52 36.67 -66.41 -8.03
N GLN A 53 37.90 -66.93 -7.99
CA GLN A 53 38.65 -67.29 -9.19
C GLN A 53 37.95 -68.39 -10.01
N TYR A 54 37.35 -69.39 -9.36
CA TYR A 54 36.57 -70.41 -10.08
C TYR A 54 35.34 -69.78 -10.76
N LEU A 55 34.61 -68.90 -10.09
CA LEU A 55 33.45 -68.19 -10.67
C LEU A 55 33.83 -67.30 -11.86
N GLU A 56 35.01 -66.69 -11.85
CA GLU A 56 35.54 -65.92 -12.98
C GLU A 56 35.88 -66.82 -14.17
N ARG A 57 36.62 -67.92 -13.94
CA ARG A 57 36.95 -68.90 -14.99
C ARG A 57 35.70 -69.48 -15.67
N TRP A 58 34.66 -69.76 -14.89
CA TRP A 58 33.42 -70.32 -15.43
C TRP A 58 32.53 -69.29 -16.15
N LYS A 59 32.77 -67.98 -16.01
CA LYS A 59 32.07 -66.97 -16.83
C LYS A 59 32.49 -67.06 -18.31
N GLU A 60 33.70 -67.54 -18.59
CA GLU A 60 34.26 -67.66 -19.94
C GLU A 60 33.90 -68.99 -20.63
N GLU A 61 33.59 -70.03 -19.84
CA GLU A 61 33.16 -71.34 -20.34
C GLU A 61 31.63 -71.41 -20.46
N SER A 62 31.08 -71.50 -21.67
CA SER A 62 29.62 -71.54 -21.90
C SER A 62 28.94 -72.67 -21.10
N PHE A 63 28.11 -72.30 -20.13
CA PHE A 63 27.34 -73.20 -19.26
C PHE A 63 26.16 -73.82 -20.03
N VAL A 64 26.15 -75.15 -20.25
CA VAL A 64 25.21 -75.80 -21.18
C VAL A 64 23.95 -76.37 -20.51
N ASP A 65 23.87 -76.48 -19.18
CA ASP A 65 22.75 -77.18 -18.53
C ASP A 65 21.66 -76.26 -17.98
N LYS A 66 20.54 -76.16 -18.70
CA LYS A 66 19.38 -75.30 -18.37
C LYS A 66 18.51 -75.83 -17.22
N GLN A 67 18.65 -77.11 -16.83
CA GLN A 67 17.78 -77.75 -15.84
C GLN A 67 18.15 -77.42 -14.37
N ASN A 68 19.43 -77.14 -14.07
CA ASN A 68 19.96 -76.87 -12.72
C ASN A 68 20.38 -75.40 -12.49
N TYR A 69 20.07 -74.52 -13.44
CA TYR A 69 20.54 -73.13 -13.45
C TYR A 69 20.03 -72.33 -12.24
N LYS A 70 18.76 -72.55 -11.84
CA LYS A 70 18.12 -71.85 -10.71
C LYS A 70 18.75 -72.22 -9.35
N ASP A 71 19.05 -73.50 -9.15
CA ASP A 71 19.70 -73.98 -7.93
C ASP A 71 21.16 -73.51 -7.86
N PHE A 72 21.82 -73.40 -9.01
CA PHE A 72 23.16 -72.84 -9.12
C PHE A 72 23.21 -71.36 -8.79
N ASP A 73 22.27 -70.55 -9.29
CA ASP A 73 22.20 -69.12 -8.98
C ASP A 73 22.00 -68.87 -7.48
N GLU A 74 21.20 -69.68 -6.80
CA GLU A 74 20.94 -69.53 -5.37
C GLU A 74 22.18 -69.92 -4.53
N VAL A 75 22.85 -71.02 -4.87
CA VAL A 75 24.10 -71.44 -4.21
C VAL A 75 25.24 -70.46 -4.47
N ARG A 76 25.34 -69.94 -5.70
CA ARG A 76 26.29 -68.90 -6.08
C ARG A 76 26.06 -67.63 -5.29
N PHE A 77 24.82 -67.18 -5.17
CA PHE A 77 24.50 -66.00 -4.38
C PHE A 77 24.83 -66.19 -2.91
N THR A 78 24.42 -67.31 -2.31
CA THR A 78 24.72 -67.61 -0.90
C THR A 78 26.22 -67.58 -0.63
N TYR A 79 27.03 -68.12 -1.56
CA TYR A 79 28.49 -68.03 -1.48
C TYR A 79 29.00 -66.59 -1.55
N LEU A 80 28.56 -65.79 -2.53
CA LEU A 80 28.98 -64.40 -2.68
C LEU A 80 28.53 -63.52 -1.50
N GLU A 81 27.35 -63.79 -0.94
CA GLU A 81 26.85 -63.14 0.27
C GLU A 81 27.73 -63.49 1.48
N ASN A 82 28.10 -64.76 1.65
CA ASN A 82 29.05 -65.18 2.69
C ASN A 82 30.43 -64.52 2.52
N CYS A 83 30.95 -64.42 1.30
CA CYS A 83 32.20 -63.68 1.01
C CYS A 83 32.07 -62.22 1.46
N ALA A 84 30.98 -61.56 1.08
CA ALA A 84 30.74 -60.16 1.39
C ALA A 84 30.60 -59.93 2.91
N ILE A 85 29.90 -60.81 3.63
CA ILE A 85 29.76 -60.76 5.10
C ILE A 85 31.13 -60.91 5.76
N HIS A 86 31.92 -61.91 5.35
CA HIS A 86 33.25 -62.17 5.93
C HIS A 86 34.20 -60.98 5.77
N TYR A 87 34.28 -60.39 4.58
CA TYR A 87 35.11 -59.21 4.35
C TYR A 87 34.59 -57.96 5.05
N TYR A 88 33.26 -57.81 5.20
CA TYR A 88 32.67 -56.74 5.99
C TYR A 88 33.04 -56.83 7.47
N GLU A 89 32.94 -58.02 8.08
CA GLU A 89 33.29 -58.26 9.49
C GLU A 89 34.77 -57.99 9.79
N ARG A 90 35.65 -58.12 8.79
CA ARG A 90 37.08 -57.80 8.88
C ARG A 90 37.42 -56.33 8.59
N GLY A 91 36.44 -55.50 8.21
CA GLY A 91 36.66 -54.11 7.82
C GLY A 91 37.28 -53.93 6.42
N GLU A 92 37.41 -54.99 5.63
CA GLU A 92 38.00 -54.98 4.29
C GLU A 92 36.95 -54.57 3.24
N LYS A 93 36.56 -53.28 3.25
CA LYS A 93 35.47 -52.77 2.41
C LYS A 93 35.68 -52.98 0.91
N GLU A 94 36.90 -52.83 0.42
CA GLU A 94 37.19 -52.99 -1.02
C GLU A 94 36.95 -54.41 -1.51
N ARG A 95 37.40 -55.42 -0.75
CA ARG A 95 37.19 -56.84 -1.10
C ARG A 95 35.73 -57.27 -0.97
N MET A 96 35.03 -56.74 0.02
CA MET A 96 33.58 -56.91 0.15
C MET A 96 32.87 -56.37 -1.10
N MET A 97 33.23 -55.18 -1.58
CA MET A 97 32.62 -54.59 -2.78
C MET A 97 32.87 -55.40 -4.05
N VAL A 98 34.00 -56.11 -4.18
CA VAL A 98 34.22 -57.04 -5.31
C VAL A 98 33.16 -58.15 -5.30
N SER A 99 32.86 -58.72 -4.13
CA SER A 99 31.85 -59.78 -3.98
C SER A 99 30.43 -59.25 -4.21
N VAL A 100 30.11 -58.06 -3.68
CA VAL A 100 28.80 -57.42 -3.83
C VAL A 100 28.52 -57.04 -5.29
N LYS A 101 29.50 -56.47 -6.00
CA LYS A 101 29.37 -56.13 -7.43
C LYS A 101 29.22 -57.38 -8.32
N ALA A 102 29.59 -58.57 -7.81
CA ALA A 102 29.40 -59.84 -8.51
C ALA A 102 27.99 -60.43 -8.36
N PHE A 103 27.11 -59.83 -7.55
CA PHE A 103 25.71 -60.23 -7.45
C PHE A 103 24.99 -60.01 -8.79
N GLN A 104 24.09 -60.93 -9.15
CA GLN A 104 23.39 -60.89 -10.45
C GLN A 104 22.24 -59.87 -10.50
N SER A 105 21.73 -59.42 -9.36
CA SER A 105 20.57 -58.53 -9.28
C SER A 105 20.88 -57.29 -8.45
N MET A 106 20.49 -56.13 -8.97
CA MET A 106 20.56 -54.85 -8.26
C MET A 106 19.75 -54.86 -6.96
N ASP A 107 18.63 -55.59 -6.90
CA ASP A 107 17.81 -55.64 -5.69
C ASP A 107 18.53 -56.39 -4.56
N ARG A 108 19.34 -57.40 -4.89
CA ARG A 108 20.20 -58.11 -3.94
C ARG A 108 21.34 -57.21 -3.45
N ILE A 109 21.94 -56.41 -4.34
CA ILE A 109 22.96 -55.41 -3.98
C ILE A 109 22.36 -54.35 -3.04
N ARG A 110 21.22 -53.77 -3.41
CA ARG A 110 20.49 -52.78 -2.60
C ARG A 110 20.15 -53.33 -1.23
N SER A 111 19.55 -54.53 -1.17
CA SER A 111 19.14 -55.16 0.09
C SER A 111 20.35 -55.41 1.00
N PHE A 112 21.44 -55.94 0.46
CA PHE A 112 22.65 -56.20 1.22
C PHE A 112 23.28 -54.92 1.77
N LEU A 113 23.57 -53.95 0.90
CA LEU A 113 24.22 -52.69 1.31
C LEU A 113 23.34 -51.84 2.24
N THR A 114 22.02 -51.85 2.02
CA THR A 114 21.06 -51.19 2.92
C THR A 114 21.03 -51.87 4.29
N SER A 115 21.04 -53.21 4.35
CA SER A 115 21.06 -53.95 5.63
C SER A 115 22.31 -53.67 6.48
N LYS A 116 23.43 -53.33 5.83
CA LYS A 116 24.70 -52.99 6.48
C LYS A 116 24.91 -51.48 6.65
N ASN A 117 23.93 -50.65 6.26
CA ASN A 117 23.96 -49.19 6.27
C ASN A 117 25.16 -48.57 5.50
N LEU A 118 25.53 -49.18 4.36
CA LEU A 118 26.64 -48.74 3.50
C LEU A 118 26.12 -47.88 2.34
N LEU A 119 25.54 -46.73 2.66
CA LEU A 119 24.90 -45.85 1.68
C LEU A 119 25.89 -45.20 0.70
N GLU A 120 27.13 -44.96 1.11
CA GLU A 120 28.17 -44.36 0.24
C GLU A 120 28.60 -45.34 -0.85
N GLU A 121 28.80 -46.59 -0.47
CA GLU A 121 29.15 -47.68 -1.37
C GLU A 121 27.98 -48.01 -2.30
N LEU A 122 26.74 -47.98 -1.78
CA LEU A 122 25.54 -48.15 -2.60
C LEU A 122 25.39 -47.02 -3.63
N LEU A 123 25.62 -45.77 -3.22
CA LEU A 123 25.58 -44.63 -4.13
C LEU A 123 26.59 -44.77 -5.27
N LYS A 124 27.82 -45.17 -4.97
CA LYS A 124 28.85 -45.43 -5.99
C LYS A 124 28.41 -46.50 -6.99
N VAL A 125 27.84 -47.62 -6.52
CA VAL A 125 27.34 -48.68 -7.41
C VAL A 125 26.20 -48.20 -8.30
N GLU A 126 25.23 -47.45 -7.76
CA GLU A 126 24.13 -46.91 -8.57
C GLU A 126 24.61 -45.92 -9.63
N ILE A 127 25.63 -45.10 -9.31
CA ILE A 127 26.26 -44.19 -10.28
C ILE A 127 27.00 -44.97 -11.37
N GLU A 128 27.79 -45.98 -11.00
CA GLU A 128 28.52 -46.84 -11.95
C GLU A 128 27.56 -47.55 -12.92
N MET A 129 26.38 -47.95 -12.44
CA MET A 129 25.34 -48.62 -13.24
C MET A 129 24.45 -47.64 -14.02
N GLY A 130 24.64 -46.32 -13.88
CA GLY A 130 23.83 -45.29 -14.55
C GLY A 130 22.42 -45.12 -13.99
N ASN A 131 22.12 -45.70 -12.81
CA ASN A 131 20.82 -45.62 -12.15
C ASN A 131 20.65 -44.31 -11.37
N PHE A 132 20.74 -43.18 -12.07
CA PHE A 132 20.80 -41.85 -11.45
C PHE A 132 19.57 -41.49 -10.59
N LEU A 133 18.38 -42.03 -10.89
CA LEU A 133 17.19 -41.79 -10.06
C LEU A 133 17.28 -42.45 -8.68
N GLU A 134 17.83 -43.67 -8.61
CA GLU A 134 18.05 -44.35 -7.32
C GLU A 134 19.22 -43.71 -6.57
N ALA A 135 20.27 -43.31 -7.28
CA ALA A 135 21.35 -42.50 -6.72
C ALA A 135 20.82 -41.21 -6.06
N ALA A 136 19.90 -40.50 -6.72
CA ALA A 136 19.27 -39.30 -6.16
C ALA A 136 18.47 -39.60 -4.87
N LYS A 137 17.72 -40.71 -4.82
CA LYS A 137 17.01 -41.13 -3.60
C LYS A 137 17.98 -41.43 -2.45
N ILE A 138 19.14 -41.99 -2.74
CA ILE A 138 20.19 -42.24 -1.73
C ILE A 138 20.76 -40.90 -1.23
N CYS A 139 21.07 -39.96 -2.12
CA CYS A 139 21.52 -38.61 -1.74
C CYS A 139 20.49 -37.91 -0.84
N ARG A 140 19.19 -38.03 -1.17
CA ARG A 140 18.09 -37.51 -0.34
C ARG A 140 18.11 -38.08 1.07
N ARG A 141 18.27 -39.39 1.22
CA ARG A 141 18.39 -40.06 2.53
C ARG A 141 19.63 -39.61 3.31
N LYS A 142 20.72 -39.31 2.61
CA LYS A 142 21.93 -38.72 3.23
C LYS A 142 21.73 -37.25 3.61
N GLY A 143 20.75 -36.54 3.04
CA GLY A 143 20.54 -35.12 3.24
C GLY A 143 21.45 -34.22 2.40
N ASP A 144 22.16 -34.77 1.41
CA ASP A 144 23.03 -34.01 0.51
C ASP A 144 22.23 -33.48 -0.70
N ILE A 145 21.74 -32.24 -0.58
CA ILE A 145 20.87 -31.59 -1.56
C ILE A 145 21.59 -31.36 -2.89
N LEU A 146 22.88 -30.98 -2.85
CA LEU A 146 23.64 -30.66 -4.07
C LEU A 146 23.98 -31.92 -4.84
N GLN A 147 24.36 -33.00 -4.14
CA GLN A 147 24.61 -34.29 -4.78
C GLN A 147 23.30 -34.89 -5.33
N GLU A 148 22.15 -34.72 -4.64
CA GLU A 148 20.83 -35.09 -5.19
C GLU A 148 20.52 -34.33 -6.48
N ALA A 149 20.76 -33.01 -6.51
CA ALA A 149 20.54 -32.19 -7.70
C ALA A 149 21.43 -32.63 -8.88
N GLU A 150 22.70 -32.97 -8.62
CA GLU A 150 23.61 -33.50 -9.66
C GLU A 150 23.13 -34.85 -10.21
N MET A 151 22.61 -35.74 -9.36
CA MET A 151 22.08 -37.02 -9.84
C MET A 151 20.80 -36.81 -10.68
N LEU A 152 19.92 -35.88 -10.29
CA LEU A 152 18.73 -35.55 -11.07
C LEU A 152 19.06 -34.89 -12.41
N GLU A 153 20.12 -34.06 -12.46
CA GLU A 153 20.66 -33.53 -13.70
C GLU A 153 21.09 -34.65 -14.65
N LYS A 154 21.89 -35.61 -14.15
CA LYS A 154 22.33 -36.78 -14.95
C LYS A 154 21.16 -37.66 -15.41
N ALA A 155 20.07 -37.69 -14.64
CA ALA A 155 18.81 -38.34 -15.02
C ALA A 155 17.95 -37.54 -16.01
N GLY A 156 18.36 -36.33 -16.42
CA GLY A 156 17.61 -35.46 -17.33
C GLY A 156 16.44 -34.70 -16.68
N LEU A 157 16.29 -34.76 -15.35
CA LEU A 157 15.22 -34.08 -14.59
C LEU A 157 15.66 -32.67 -14.15
N PHE A 158 15.91 -31.79 -15.13
CA PHE A 158 16.46 -30.45 -14.89
C PHE A 158 15.60 -29.58 -13.98
N GLU A 159 14.26 -29.63 -14.09
CA GLU A 159 13.37 -28.81 -13.26
C GLU A 159 13.53 -29.12 -11.77
N LYS A 160 13.54 -30.41 -11.41
CA LYS A 160 13.74 -30.86 -10.02
C LYS A 160 15.15 -30.52 -9.51
N ALA A 161 16.16 -30.64 -10.36
CA ALA A 161 17.52 -30.24 -10.03
C ALA A 161 17.62 -28.74 -9.72
N VAL A 162 16.99 -27.88 -10.54
CA VAL A 162 16.94 -26.43 -10.31
C VAL A 162 16.27 -26.10 -8.98
N ARG A 163 15.11 -26.70 -8.67
CA ARG A 163 14.40 -26.48 -7.41
C ARG A 163 15.26 -26.83 -6.19
N LEU A 164 16.01 -27.94 -6.24
CA LEU A 164 16.93 -28.32 -5.16
C LEU A 164 18.12 -27.36 -5.01
N ILE A 165 18.70 -26.89 -6.12
CA ILE A 165 19.79 -25.90 -6.07
C ILE A 165 19.29 -24.60 -5.42
N LEU A 166 18.13 -24.09 -5.86
CA LEU A 166 17.55 -22.88 -5.29
C LEU A 166 17.17 -23.08 -3.81
N PHE A 167 16.63 -24.24 -3.44
CA PHE A 167 16.36 -24.60 -2.05
C PHE A 167 17.62 -24.58 -1.19
N HIS A 168 18.73 -25.16 -1.68
CA HIS A 168 20.02 -25.11 -1.00
C HIS A 168 20.52 -23.66 -0.83
N VAL A 169 20.36 -22.81 -1.85
CA VAL A 169 20.73 -21.39 -1.77
C VAL A 169 19.90 -20.65 -0.73
N VAL A 170 18.59 -20.88 -0.68
CA VAL A 170 17.69 -20.26 0.32
C VAL A 170 18.12 -20.63 1.73
N ILE A 171 18.31 -21.92 2.03
CA ILE A 171 18.68 -22.39 3.38
C ILE A 171 19.99 -21.77 3.85
N ASN A 172 21.03 -21.81 3.01
CA ASN A 172 22.35 -21.31 3.39
C ASN A 172 22.41 -19.78 3.43
N SER A 173 21.50 -19.09 2.74
CA SER A 173 21.37 -17.63 2.82
C SER A 173 20.61 -17.20 4.09
N LEU A 174 19.57 -17.92 4.51
CA LEU A 174 18.75 -17.57 5.67
C LEU A 174 19.39 -18.00 7.00
N TRP A 175 19.94 -19.21 7.05
CA TRP A 175 20.27 -19.89 8.31
C TRP A 175 21.77 -20.12 8.55
N ILE A 176 22.64 -19.29 7.97
CA ILE A 176 24.07 -19.32 8.31
C ILE A 176 24.26 -19.12 9.83
N SER A 177 25.31 -19.67 10.42
CA SER A 177 25.51 -19.63 11.88
C SER A 177 25.39 -18.21 12.45
N GLY A 178 24.54 -18.03 13.45
CA GLY A 178 24.23 -16.72 14.05
C GLY A 178 23.21 -15.87 13.26
N SER A 179 22.45 -16.47 12.34
CA SER A 179 21.35 -15.82 11.63
C SER A 179 19.99 -16.15 12.23
N ASP A 180 19.12 -15.16 12.26
CA ASP A 180 17.72 -15.29 12.69
C ASP A 180 16.73 -15.47 11.53
N GLY A 181 17.25 -15.88 10.36
CA GLY A 181 16.50 -16.02 9.11
C GLY A 181 16.81 -14.87 8.16
N TRP A 182 15.81 -14.04 7.87
CA TRP A 182 15.99 -12.85 7.02
C TRP A 182 16.86 -11.78 7.71
N PRO A 183 17.71 -11.00 7.00
CA PRO A 183 17.91 -10.94 5.55
C PRO A 183 18.83 -12.02 4.99
N LEU A 184 18.72 -12.27 3.67
CA LEU A 184 19.58 -13.21 2.95
C LEU A 184 21.05 -12.81 3.06
N LYS A 185 21.87 -13.71 3.63
CA LYS A 185 23.31 -13.53 3.79
C LYS A 185 24.09 -14.14 2.63
N LYS A 186 25.32 -13.68 2.47
CA LYS A 186 26.28 -14.19 1.48
C LYS A 186 26.94 -15.46 2.01
N PHE A 187 27.19 -16.43 1.14
CA PHE A 187 27.98 -17.62 1.45
C PHE A 187 28.81 -18.05 0.25
N THR A 188 29.84 -18.88 0.49
CA THR A 188 30.79 -19.33 -0.52
C THR A 188 30.12 -20.18 -1.59
N GLY A 189 30.32 -19.86 -2.87
CA GLY A 189 29.74 -20.61 -4.01
C GLY A 189 28.30 -20.25 -4.38
N LYS A 190 27.68 -19.27 -3.71
CA LYS A 190 26.29 -18.86 -3.96
C LYS A 190 26.02 -18.47 -5.43
N GLU A 191 26.81 -17.56 -5.99
CA GLU A 191 26.65 -17.09 -7.38
C GLU A 191 26.93 -18.20 -8.41
N GLU A 192 27.82 -19.14 -8.12
CA GLU A 192 28.08 -20.30 -8.97
C GLU A 192 26.85 -21.23 -9.02
N LEU A 193 26.24 -21.51 -7.86
CA LEU A 193 25.03 -22.30 -7.77
C LEU A 193 23.85 -21.62 -8.49
N LEU A 194 23.69 -20.31 -8.31
CA LEU A 194 22.66 -19.52 -8.97
C LEU A 194 22.82 -19.53 -10.51
N ASN A 195 24.05 -19.39 -11.01
CA ASN A 195 24.34 -19.50 -12.43
C ASN A 195 24.08 -20.91 -12.97
N ARG A 196 24.41 -21.95 -12.18
CA ARG A 196 24.09 -23.35 -12.52
C ARG A 196 22.58 -23.59 -12.59
N ALA A 197 21.79 -23.00 -11.70
CA ALA A 197 20.33 -23.06 -11.77
C ALA A 197 19.80 -22.40 -13.06
N LYS A 198 20.33 -21.23 -13.46
CA LYS A 198 19.98 -20.55 -14.72
C LYS A 198 20.26 -21.42 -15.95
N THR A 199 21.43 -22.07 -16.02
CA THR A 199 21.78 -22.91 -17.18
C THR A 199 20.91 -24.15 -17.29
N PHE A 200 20.49 -24.74 -16.17
CA PHE A 200 19.59 -25.89 -16.17
C PHE A 200 18.16 -25.49 -16.53
N ALA A 201 17.69 -24.34 -16.06
CA ALA A 201 16.34 -23.86 -16.37
C ALA A 201 16.11 -23.63 -17.87
N ARG A 202 17.14 -23.19 -18.63
CA ARG A 202 17.08 -23.08 -20.10
C ARG A 202 16.77 -24.39 -20.82
N LYS A 203 17.09 -25.53 -20.20
CA LYS A 203 16.85 -26.87 -20.78
C LYS A 203 15.42 -27.36 -20.54
N VAL A 204 14.61 -26.65 -19.74
CA VAL A 204 13.23 -27.03 -19.39
C VAL A 204 12.23 -26.32 -20.28
N SER A 205 12.12 -24.99 -20.16
CA SER A 205 11.26 -24.14 -20.99
C SER A 205 11.65 -22.67 -20.83
N ASP A 206 11.26 -21.82 -21.79
CA ASP A 206 11.50 -20.37 -21.72
C ASP A 206 10.75 -19.71 -20.56
N SER A 207 9.51 -20.15 -20.28
CA SER A 207 8.71 -19.63 -19.17
C SER A 207 9.32 -19.98 -17.80
N PHE A 208 9.79 -21.21 -17.63
CA PHE A 208 10.48 -21.63 -16.42
C PHE A 208 11.82 -20.90 -16.26
N TYR A 209 12.57 -20.73 -17.36
CA TYR A 209 13.80 -19.97 -17.38
C TYR A 209 13.60 -18.51 -16.95
N SER A 210 12.57 -17.82 -17.44
CA SER A 210 12.25 -16.45 -17.03
C SER A 210 11.99 -16.35 -15.52
N SER A 211 11.12 -17.23 -15.00
CA SER A 211 10.80 -17.27 -13.57
C SER A 211 12.02 -17.55 -12.70
N VAL A 212 12.88 -18.49 -13.10
CA VAL A 212 14.14 -18.80 -12.40
C VAL A 212 15.13 -17.65 -12.50
N CYS A 213 15.20 -16.91 -13.61
CA CYS A 213 16.05 -15.73 -13.71
C CYS A 213 15.66 -14.66 -12.69
N SER A 214 14.37 -14.38 -12.56
CA SER A 214 13.82 -13.45 -11.57
C SER A 214 14.10 -13.93 -10.15
N GLU A 215 13.90 -15.22 -9.86
CA GLU A 215 14.21 -15.78 -8.53
C GLU A 215 15.71 -15.70 -8.20
N VAL A 216 16.57 -15.98 -9.17
CA VAL A 216 18.03 -15.89 -9.00
C VAL A 216 18.46 -14.44 -8.71
N GLU A 217 17.86 -13.46 -9.37
CA GLU A 217 18.16 -12.04 -9.13
C GLU A 217 17.70 -11.56 -7.75
N VAL A 218 16.55 -12.05 -7.28
CA VAL A 218 16.03 -11.76 -5.93
C VAL A 218 16.91 -12.41 -4.86
N LEU A 219 17.30 -13.68 -5.05
CA LEU A 219 18.14 -14.43 -4.11
C LEU A 219 19.62 -14.01 -4.14
N GLY A 220 20.09 -13.46 -5.26
CA GLY A 220 21.48 -13.08 -5.50
C GLY A 220 21.99 -11.95 -4.60
N ASP A 221 23.30 -11.72 -4.65
CA ASP A 221 23.96 -10.75 -3.78
C ASP A 221 23.99 -9.32 -4.35
N MET A 222 23.47 -9.14 -5.57
CA MET A 222 23.37 -7.84 -6.22
C MET A 222 22.44 -6.89 -5.45
N PRO A 223 22.71 -5.57 -5.50
CA PRO A 223 21.85 -4.57 -4.88
C PRO A 223 20.46 -4.60 -5.54
N LYS A 224 19.42 -4.66 -4.70
CA LYS A 224 18.03 -4.69 -5.15
C LYS A 224 17.58 -3.26 -5.40
N THR A 225 17.18 -2.95 -6.63
CA THR A 225 16.53 -1.67 -6.97
C THR A 225 15.02 -1.84 -6.95
N LEU A 226 14.29 -0.79 -6.59
CA LEU A 226 12.83 -0.83 -6.52
C LEU A 226 12.20 -1.17 -7.88
N LEU A 227 12.73 -0.57 -8.96
CA LEU A 227 12.27 -0.81 -10.32
C LEU A 227 12.41 -2.28 -10.75
N ASN A 228 13.55 -2.92 -10.47
CA ASN A 228 13.76 -4.32 -10.86
C ASN A 228 12.88 -5.24 -10.03
N MET A 229 12.83 -5.04 -8.71
CA MET A 229 12.00 -5.86 -7.83
C MET A 229 10.50 -5.72 -8.16
N SER A 230 10.03 -4.52 -8.52
CA SER A 230 8.64 -4.31 -8.95
C SER A 230 8.31 -5.11 -10.22
N LYS A 231 9.22 -5.16 -11.20
CA LYS A 231 9.05 -6.00 -12.40
C LYS A 231 8.96 -7.49 -12.05
N HIS A 232 9.84 -7.98 -11.17
CA HIS A 232 9.80 -9.37 -10.72
C HIS A 232 8.53 -9.69 -9.92
N LEU A 233 7.99 -8.74 -9.15
CA LEU A 233 6.75 -8.92 -8.40
C LEU A 233 5.57 -9.10 -9.36
N ILE A 234 5.46 -8.24 -10.38
CA ILE A 234 4.43 -8.34 -11.41
C ILE A 234 4.54 -9.67 -12.18
N GLU A 235 5.76 -10.10 -12.52
CA GLU A 235 5.99 -11.40 -13.16
C GLU A 235 5.59 -12.56 -12.25
N ALA A 236 5.94 -12.50 -10.96
CA ALA A 236 5.58 -13.53 -9.98
C ALA A 236 4.06 -13.72 -9.87
N GLN A 237 3.30 -12.61 -9.81
CA GLN A 237 1.84 -12.62 -9.75
C GLN A 237 1.22 -13.17 -11.04
N LYS A 238 1.75 -12.77 -12.21
CA LYS A 238 1.31 -13.31 -13.51
C LYS A 238 1.53 -14.82 -13.62
N CYS A 239 2.65 -15.30 -13.11
CA CYS A 239 3.00 -16.72 -13.12
C CYS A 239 2.41 -17.50 -11.93
N GLN A 240 1.68 -16.84 -11.02
CA GLN A 240 1.18 -17.42 -9.76
C GLN A 240 2.29 -18.11 -8.93
N ASN A 241 3.52 -17.58 -9.00
CA ASN A 241 4.67 -18.12 -8.27
C ASN A 241 4.75 -17.46 -6.89
N ILE A 242 4.02 -18.02 -5.92
CA ILE A 242 3.92 -17.50 -4.54
C ILE A 242 5.30 -17.38 -3.87
N ARG A 243 6.20 -18.32 -4.15
CA ARG A 243 7.56 -18.29 -3.61
C ARG A 243 8.33 -17.06 -4.09
N LEU A 244 8.30 -16.80 -5.39
CA LEU A 244 8.93 -15.61 -5.96
C LEU A 244 8.26 -14.32 -5.45
N GLU A 245 6.94 -14.31 -5.35
CA GLU A 245 6.17 -13.18 -4.83
C GLU A 245 6.56 -12.85 -3.38
N PHE A 246 6.65 -13.87 -2.53
CA PHE A 246 7.08 -13.75 -1.13
C PHE A 246 8.47 -13.12 -1.01
N PHE A 247 9.47 -13.68 -1.69
CA PHE A 247 10.85 -13.19 -1.60
C PHE A 247 10.99 -11.80 -2.21
N THR A 248 10.28 -11.52 -3.30
CA THR A 248 10.33 -10.20 -3.96
C THR A 248 9.66 -9.13 -3.09
N ALA A 249 8.48 -9.40 -2.54
CA ALA A 249 7.81 -8.47 -1.63
C ALA A 249 8.68 -8.19 -0.39
N ARG A 250 9.31 -9.21 0.19
CA ARG A 250 10.23 -9.03 1.33
C ARG A 250 11.47 -8.23 0.96
N ALA A 251 12.02 -8.43 -0.24
CA ALA A 251 13.15 -7.66 -0.76
C ALA A 251 12.78 -6.19 -1.00
N ILE A 252 11.59 -5.91 -1.55
CA ILE A 252 11.07 -4.54 -1.71
C ILE A 252 10.92 -3.87 -0.34
N LEU A 253 10.34 -4.56 0.65
CA LEU A 253 10.24 -4.04 2.02
C LEU A 253 11.61 -3.65 2.58
N ASP A 254 12.63 -4.47 2.39
CA ASP A 254 13.99 -4.14 2.83
C ASP A 254 14.54 -2.87 2.15
N VAL A 255 14.28 -2.68 0.86
CA VAL A 255 14.68 -1.46 0.13
C VAL A 255 13.97 -0.24 0.69
N LEU A 256 12.66 -0.34 0.93
CA LEU A 256 11.85 0.76 1.46
C LEU A 256 12.25 1.11 2.91
N LEU A 257 12.36 0.11 3.78
CA LEU A 257 12.71 0.30 5.20
C LEU A 257 14.12 0.90 5.38
N ARG A 258 15.09 0.51 4.53
CA ARG A 258 16.46 1.06 4.55
C ARG A 258 16.59 2.43 3.91
N SER A 259 15.63 2.84 3.09
CA SER A 259 15.66 4.16 2.44
C SER A 259 15.48 5.28 3.46
N GLU A 260 16.14 6.42 3.28
CA GLU A 260 15.97 7.58 4.17
C GLU A 260 14.52 8.11 4.10
N THR A 261 14.00 8.64 5.22
CA THR A 261 12.65 9.25 5.27
C THR A 261 12.50 10.43 4.32
N SER A 262 13.60 11.13 4.02
CA SER A 262 13.68 12.23 3.05
C SER A 262 13.37 11.82 1.61
N LYS A 263 13.54 10.54 1.27
CA LYS A 263 13.30 10.00 -0.09
C LYS A 263 11.85 9.60 -0.33
N TYR A 264 11.03 9.56 0.73
CA TYR A 264 9.61 9.25 0.60
C TYR A 264 8.88 10.42 -0.03
N PHE A 265 8.05 10.11 -1.02
CA PHE A 265 7.19 11.08 -1.68
C PHE A 265 5.93 11.32 -0.85
N PHE A 266 5.63 12.58 -0.57
CA PHE A 266 4.43 13.00 0.15
C PHE A 266 3.46 13.61 -0.85
N ASP A 267 2.65 12.75 -1.46
CA ASP A 267 1.65 13.20 -2.42
C ASP A 267 0.54 14.01 -1.72
N SER A 268 0.06 15.05 -2.41
CA SER A 268 -1.10 15.84 -2.00
C SER A 268 -2.39 15.32 -2.64
N GLU A 269 -2.30 14.44 -3.64
CA GLU A 269 -3.46 13.83 -4.29
C GLU A 269 -4.08 12.70 -3.44
N VAL A 270 -5.38 12.48 -3.69
CA VAL A 270 -6.19 11.47 -3.02
C VAL A 270 -5.96 10.12 -3.70
N VAL A 271 -5.53 9.14 -2.94
CA VAL A 271 -5.26 7.78 -3.41
C VAL A 271 -6.42 6.89 -3.03
N LEU A 272 -7.38 6.72 -3.95
CA LEU A 272 -8.51 5.80 -3.75
C LEU A 272 -8.14 4.34 -4.04
N ASP A 273 -7.25 4.12 -5.02
CA ASP A 273 -6.71 2.80 -5.36
C ASP A 273 -5.22 2.72 -4.98
N VAL A 274 -4.98 2.18 -3.78
CA VAL A 274 -3.64 2.05 -3.20
C VAL A 274 -2.75 1.12 -4.02
N GLU A 275 -3.31 0.08 -4.63
CA GLU A 275 -2.55 -0.90 -5.42
C GLU A 275 -2.07 -0.27 -6.73
N LYS A 276 -2.99 0.35 -7.47
CA LYS A 276 -2.65 1.05 -8.71
C LYS A 276 -1.61 2.14 -8.46
N HIS A 277 -1.82 2.97 -7.43
CA HIS A 277 -0.89 4.03 -7.06
C HIS A 277 0.49 3.48 -6.65
N ALA A 278 0.54 2.42 -5.84
CA ALA A 278 1.80 1.80 -5.44
C ALA A 278 2.58 1.26 -6.65
N ASN A 279 1.88 0.62 -7.59
CA ASN A 279 2.48 0.10 -8.81
C ASN A 279 3.03 1.22 -9.72
N GLU A 280 2.26 2.31 -9.89
CA GLU A 280 2.69 3.50 -10.63
C GLU A 280 3.94 4.14 -10.00
N MET A 281 3.92 4.34 -8.68
CA MET A 281 5.05 4.90 -7.93
C MET A 281 6.32 4.05 -8.09
N MET A 282 6.21 2.73 -7.89
CA MET A 282 7.34 1.82 -8.04
C MET A 282 7.88 1.79 -9.47
N SER A 283 7.01 1.89 -10.49
CA SER A 283 7.43 1.96 -11.90
C SER A 283 8.25 3.22 -12.22
N GLN A 284 8.02 4.30 -11.48
CA GLN A 284 8.77 5.56 -11.56
C GLN A 284 9.96 5.60 -10.60
N ASN A 285 10.28 4.48 -9.93
CA ASN A 285 11.32 4.38 -8.89
C ASN A 285 11.09 5.38 -7.73
N ARG A 286 9.83 5.68 -7.42
CA ARG A 286 9.36 6.50 -6.30
C ARG A 286 8.57 5.64 -5.32
N PHE A 287 8.39 6.11 -4.10
CA PHE A 287 7.64 5.38 -3.08
C PHE A 287 7.08 6.32 -2.01
N SER A 288 5.90 5.97 -1.50
CA SER A 288 5.19 6.69 -0.45
C SER A 288 4.97 5.79 0.78
N ALA A 289 4.32 6.33 1.82
CA ALA A 289 3.93 5.54 2.98
C ALA A 289 2.92 4.45 2.60
N GLU A 290 2.02 4.77 1.66
CA GLU A 290 1.03 3.87 1.08
C GLU A 290 1.70 2.73 0.32
N THR A 291 2.77 3.00 -0.46
CA THR A 291 3.57 1.94 -1.11
C THR A 291 4.16 0.97 -0.08
N LEU A 292 4.69 1.49 1.03
CA LEU A 292 5.27 0.65 2.10
C LEU A 292 4.22 -0.27 2.73
N VAL A 293 3.04 0.27 3.07
CA VAL A 293 1.96 -0.53 3.65
C VAL A 293 1.38 -1.52 2.64
N HIS A 294 1.26 -1.15 1.36
CA HIS A 294 0.80 -2.04 0.29
C HIS A 294 1.69 -3.28 0.16
N ILE A 295 3.01 -3.10 0.04
CA ILE A 295 3.94 -4.23 -0.06
C ILE A 295 3.96 -5.05 1.23
N TRP A 296 3.84 -4.40 2.39
CA TRP A 296 3.71 -5.12 3.66
C TRP A 296 2.45 -5.98 3.70
N ASN A 297 1.32 -5.47 3.19
CA ASN A 297 0.06 -6.20 3.10
C ASN A 297 0.16 -7.41 2.15
N LEU A 298 0.84 -7.29 1.00
CA LEU A 298 1.10 -8.42 0.09
C LEU A 298 1.91 -9.51 0.78
N TRP A 299 3.04 -9.13 1.39
CA TRP A 299 3.89 -10.08 2.12
C TRP A 299 3.15 -10.73 3.31
N LYS A 300 2.43 -9.92 4.09
CA LYS A 300 1.59 -10.35 5.22
C LYS A 300 0.53 -11.36 4.79
N ALA A 301 -0.13 -11.15 3.66
CA ALA A 301 -1.17 -12.05 3.17
C ALA A 301 -0.61 -13.47 2.94
N ILE A 302 0.57 -13.58 2.31
CA ILE A 302 1.26 -14.87 2.10
C ILE A 302 1.62 -15.52 3.44
N VAL A 303 2.14 -14.76 4.40
CA VAL A 303 2.48 -15.28 5.74
C VAL A 303 1.24 -15.77 6.50
N LEU A 304 0.11 -15.06 6.38
CA LEU A 304 -1.15 -15.48 6.98
C LEU A 304 -1.67 -16.79 6.37
N GLU A 305 -1.51 -17.00 5.07
CA GLU A 305 -1.87 -18.29 4.45
C GLU A 305 -0.95 -19.44 4.90
N VAL A 306 0.35 -19.16 5.11
CA VAL A 306 1.27 -20.12 5.75
C VAL A 306 0.82 -20.47 7.17
N LEU A 307 0.44 -19.48 7.98
CA LEU A 307 -0.08 -19.72 9.33
C LEU A 307 -1.41 -20.49 9.31
N ASN A 308 -2.32 -20.15 8.41
CA ASN A 308 -3.59 -20.85 8.23
C ASN A 308 -3.37 -22.32 7.84
N HIS A 309 -2.36 -22.60 7.02
CA HIS A 309 -1.97 -23.97 6.68
C HIS A 309 -1.48 -24.75 7.91
N LEU A 310 -0.64 -24.14 8.74
CA LEU A 310 -0.10 -24.77 9.95
C LEU A 310 -1.18 -25.06 11.02
N ASP A 311 -2.29 -24.33 11.00
CA ASP A 311 -3.40 -24.46 11.96
C ASP A 311 -4.41 -25.55 11.57
N LYS A 312 -4.47 -25.93 10.29
CA LYS A 312 -5.40 -26.94 9.80
C LYS A 312 -4.78 -28.33 9.93
N THR A 313 -5.11 -29.03 11.02
CA THR A 313 -4.54 -30.35 11.28
C THR A 313 -5.06 -31.48 10.40
N GLU A 314 -6.24 -31.40 9.75
CA GLU A 314 -6.74 -32.62 9.06
C GLU A 314 -7.89 -32.51 8.03
N SER A 315 -8.37 -31.34 7.55
CA SER A 315 -9.55 -31.34 6.65
C SER A 315 -9.65 -30.25 5.58
N LEU A 316 -9.80 -30.72 4.32
CA LEU A 316 -10.32 -30.11 3.08
C LEU A 316 -9.36 -29.29 2.17
N ASP A 317 -9.53 -29.58 0.88
CA ASP A 317 -8.78 -29.17 -0.33
C ASP A 317 -7.26 -29.01 -0.19
N LYS A 318 -6.58 -30.16 -0.11
CA LYS A 318 -5.12 -30.27 -0.09
C LYS A 318 -4.42 -29.48 -1.20
N LYS A 319 -5.06 -29.23 -2.35
CA LYS A 319 -4.41 -28.63 -3.53
C LYS A 319 -4.09 -27.14 -3.40
N GLU A 320 -4.95 -26.34 -2.75
CA GLU A 320 -4.72 -24.89 -2.64
C GLU A 320 -3.60 -24.55 -1.63
N PHE A 321 -3.37 -25.42 -0.65
CA PHE A 321 -2.37 -25.17 0.40
C PHE A 321 -0.99 -25.76 0.13
N ILE A 322 -0.81 -26.59 -0.91
CA ILE A 322 0.48 -27.23 -1.22
C ILE A 322 1.58 -26.17 -1.40
N MET A 323 1.28 -25.08 -2.10
CA MET A 323 2.29 -24.06 -2.38
C MET A 323 2.76 -23.33 -1.12
N TYR A 324 1.87 -23.07 -0.16
CA TYR A 324 2.23 -22.44 1.12
C TYR A 324 2.98 -23.41 2.05
N GLU A 325 2.62 -24.69 2.00
CA GLU A 325 3.35 -25.76 2.70
C GLU A 325 4.79 -25.86 2.17
N GLU A 326 4.95 -25.95 0.85
CA GLU A 326 6.25 -26.00 0.18
C GLU A 326 7.08 -24.77 0.53
N LEU A 327 6.51 -23.56 0.44
CA LEU A 327 7.19 -22.32 0.84
C LEU A 327 7.67 -22.37 2.29
N CYS A 328 6.82 -22.84 3.22
CA CYS A 328 7.18 -22.91 4.64
C CYS A 328 8.32 -23.91 4.89
N LEU A 329 8.25 -25.09 4.27
CA LEU A 329 9.29 -26.12 4.37
C LEU A 329 10.61 -25.64 3.78
N GLU A 330 10.55 -24.99 2.62
CA GLU A 330 11.72 -24.49 1.93
C GLU A 330 12.38 -23.33 2.68
N TYR A 331 11.57 -22.42 3.22
CA TYR A 331 12.06 -21.30 4.02
C TYR A 331 12.74 -21.78 5.31
N LEU A 332 12.14 -22.72 6.03
CA LEU A 332 12.69 -23.24 7.29
C LEU A 332 13.80 -24.29 7.09
N GLY A 333 13.97 -24.81 5.88
CA GLY A 333 14.99 -25.81 5.58
C GLY A 333 14.62 -27.21 6.09
N VAL A 334 13.38 -27.62 5.85
CA VAL A 334 12.80 -28.87 6.35
C VAL A 334 12.30 -29.72 5.18
N ARG A 335 12.45 -31.04 5.26
CA ARG A 335 11.89 -32.00 4.28
C ARG A 335 11.01 -33.03 4.97
N LYS A 336 9.95 -33.46 4.30
CA LYS A 336 9.14 -34.60 4.74
C LYS A 336 9.88 -35.91 4.48
N ASP A 337 9.81 -36.83 5.44
CA ASP A 337 10.21 -38.23 5.26
C ASP A 337 9.22 -38.97 4.35
N ASP A 338 9.64 -40.09 3.75
CA ASP A 338 8.84 -40.88 2.81
C ASP A 338 7.51 -41.41 3.43
N ASN A 339 7.42 -41.44 4.77
CA ASN A 339 6.23 -41.84 5.51
C ASN A 339 5.36 -40.66 5.99
N ASP A 340 5.72 -39.40 5.71
CA ASP A 340 5.04 -38.16 6.16
C ASP A 340 4.89 -37.98 7.69
N ILE A 341 5.44 -38.90 8.49
CA ILE A 341 5.36 -38.85 9.97
C ILE A 341 6.42 -37.90 10.55
N PHE A 342 7.55 -37.79 9.87
CA PHE A 342 8.75 -37.13 10.37
C PHE A 342 9.26 -36.06 9.40
N TYR A 343 9.79 -34.99 9.97
CA TYR A 343 10.34 -33.83 9.27
C TYR A 343 11.85 -33.77 9.52
N VAL A 344 12.64 -33.85 8.46
CA VAL A 344 14.11 -33.80 8.51
C VAL A 344 14.58 -32.35 8.37
N VAL A 345 15.32 -31.87 9.36
CA VAL A 345 15.90 -30.53 9.39
C VAL A 345 17.27 -30.56 8.71
N LEU A 346 17.46 -29.72 7.70
CA LEU A 346 18.67 -29.69 6.87
C LEU A 346 19.79 -28.84 7.47
N ASN A 347 19.43 -27.83 8.29
CA ASN A 347 20.39 -27.00 9.00
C ASN A 347 20.10 -27.02 10.51
N LYS A 348 20.90 -27.82 11.23
CA LYS A 348 20.80 -27.98 12.69
C LYS A 348 21.13 -26.71 13.47
N ASP A 349 21.86 -25.77 12.86
CA ASP A 349 22.36 -24.57 13.52
C ASP A 349 21.39 -23.39 13.36
N ALA A 350 20.28 -23.57 12.61
CA ALA A 350 19.25 -22.55 12.42
C ALA A 350 18.64 -22.11 13.77
N SER A 351 18.46 -20.80 13.95
CA SER A 351 18.01 -20.25 15.24
C SER A 351 16.61 -20.72 15.64
N TRP A 352 15.71 -20.89 14.67
CA TRP A 352 14.37 -21.41 14.93
C TRP A 352 14.41 -22.82 15.54
N VAL A 353 15.34 -23.67 15.10
CA VAL A 353 15.56 -25.02 15.63
C VAL A 353 16.11 -24.97 17.06
N GLN A 354 17.02 -24.04 17.36
CA GLN A 354 17.56 -23.89 18.72
C GLN A 354 16.49 -23.46 19.73
N ASN A 355 15.48 -22.71 19.27
CA ASN A 355 14.33 -22.30 20.08
C ASN A 355 13.31 -23.43 20.30
N THR A 356 13.36 -24.50 19.50
CA THR A 356 12.60 -25.74 19.74
C THR A 356 13.38 -26.56 20.76
N GLY A 357 12.91 -26.57 22.02
CA GLY A 357 13.67 -27.17 23.12
C GLY A 357 14.21 -28.57 22.80
N LYS A 358 15.38 -28.93 23.36
CA LYS A 358 16.13 -30.17 23.05
C LYS A 358 15.34 -31.49 23.08
N VAL A 359 14.17 -31.50 23.71
CA VAL A 359 13.29 -32.67 23.89
C VAL A 359 12.52 -33.04 22.61
N SER A 360 12.31 -32.11 21.67
CA SER A 360 11.54 -32.36 20.44
C SER A 360 12.35 -32.87 19.24
N LEU A 361 13.66 -33.04 19.41
CA LEU A 361 14.59 -33.43 18.35
C LEU A 361 15.07 -34.87 18.54
N TYR A 362 14.69 -35.76 17.63
CA TYR A 362 15.28 -37.10 17.56
C TYR A 362 16.57 -37.01 16.75
N LYS A 363 17.69 -37.40 17.37
CA LYS A 363 18.94 -37.64 16.65
C LYS A 363 18.92 -39.09 16.17
N ASP A 364 18.42 -39.31 14.96
CA ASP A 364 18.90 -40.48 14.23
C ASP A 364 20.34 -40.18 13.79
N ARG A 365 21.18 -41.20 13.71
CA ARG A 365 22.64 -41.17 13.87
C ARG A 365 23.44 -40.24 12.93
N ASN A 366 22.79 -39.44 12.07
CA ASN A 366 23.34 -38.28 11.34
C ASN A 366 22.38 -37.09 11.08
N HIS A 367 21.09 -37.16 11.46
CA HIS A 367 20.06 -36.16 11.09
C HIS A 367 19.25 -35.67 12.29
N VAL A 368 18.78 -34.42 12.21
CA VAL A 368 17.85 -33.85 13.20
C VAL A 368 16.43 -34.01 12.67
N VAL A 369 15.61 -34.77 13.40
CA VAL A 369 14.25 -35.11 12.97
C VAL A 369 13.21 -34.60 13.98
N MET A 370 12.10 -34.07 13.47
CA MET A 370 10.96 -33.56 14.24
C MET A 370 9.68 -34.32 13.87
N ASN A 371 8.80 -34.52 14.85
CA ASN A 371 7.42 -34.94 14.57
C ASN A 371 6.63 -33.76 13.95
N ALA A 372 5.67 -34.05 13.07
CA ALA A 372 4.72 -33.10 12.49
C ALA A 372 4.17 -32.05 13.48
N HIS A 373 3.71 -32.46 14.65
CA HIS A 373 3.13 -31.53 15.64
C HIS A 373 4.18 -30.55 16.18
N HIS A 374 5.39 -31.03 16.47
CA HIS A 374 6.48 -30.17 16.94
C HIS A 374 6.97 -29.23 15.84
N TYR A 375 7.06 -29.69 14.60
CA TYR A 375 7.36 -28.84 13.45
C TYR A 375 6.30 -27.73 13.31
N ALA A 376 5.01 -28.09 13.26
CA ALA A 376 3.93 -27.13 13.05
C ALA A 376 3.90 -26.03 14.14
N SER A 377 4.01 -26.43 15.41
CA SER A 377 4.07 -25.49 16.54
C SER A 377 5.28 -24.53 16.44
N SER A 378 6.43 -25.05 16.01
CA SER A 378 7.67 -24.28 15.94
C SER A 378 7.69 -23.32 14.75
N ALA A 379 7.24 -23.80 13.59
CA ALA A 379 7.03 -22.99 12.40
C ALA A 379 6.03 -21.86 12.67
N ARG A 380 4.91 -22.17 13.34
CA ARG A 380 3.90 -21.17 13.73
C ARG A 380 4.51 -20.09 14.62
N ASN A 381 5.28 -20.48 15.64
CA ASN A 381 5.93 -19.53 16.54
C ASN A 381 6.91 -18.62 15.78
N TYR A 382 7.71 -19.18 14.87
CA TYR A 382 8.62 -18.41 14.04
C TYR A 382 7.87 -17.37 13.18
N TRP A 383 6.88 -17.81 12.38
CA TRP A 383 6.14 -16.93 11.48
C TRP A 383 5.35 -15.85 12.23
N THR A 384 4.83 -16.17 13.41
CA THR A 384 4.18 -15.21 14.30
C THR A 384 5.14 -14.11 14.75
N ILE A 385 6.36 -14.50 15.17
CA ILE A 385 7.39 -13.56 15.61
C ILE A 385 7.87 -12.70 14.43
N GLU A 386 8.12 -13.30 13.27
CA GLU A 386 8.58 -12.59 12.07
C GLU A 386 7.51 -11.61 11.55
N LEU A 387 6.24 -12.01 11.51
CA LEU A 387 5.15 -11.11 11.12
C LEU A 387 5.08 -9.87 12.03
N CYS A 388 5.18 -10.10 13.34
CA CYS A 388 5.15 -9.01 14.31
C CYS A 388 6.41 -8.13 14.24
N SER A 389 7.60 -8.71 14.05
CA SER A 389 8.86 -7.96 14.00
C SER A 389 8.92 -7.04 12.77
N VAL A 390 8.50 -7.54 11.60
CA VAL A 390 8.44 -6.77 10.36
C VAL A 390 7.39 -5.67 10.47
N GLY A 391 6.19 -6.00 10.97
CA GLY A 391 5.14 -5.01 11.20
C GLY A 391 5.58 -3.89 12.16
N MET A 392 6.33 -4.23 13.22
CA MET A 392 6.93 -3.25 14.12
C MET A 392 7.94 -2.34 13.42
N THR A 393 8.79 -2.90 12.56
CA THR A 393 9.77 -2.11 11.80
C THR A 393 9.08 -1.16 10.82
N VAL A 394 7.96 -1.58 10.21
CA VAL A 394 7.10 -0.71 9.38
C VAL A 394 6.51 0.43 10.20
N LEU A 395 5.98 0.14 11.40
CA LEU A 395 5.43 1.18 12.30
C LEU A 395 6.50 2.19 12.73
N GLU A 396 7.69 1.74 13.13
CA GLU A 396 8.82 2.60 13.49
C GLU A 396 9.25 3.47 12.31
N LYS A 397 9.23 2.92 11.10
CA LYS A 397 9.52 3.67 9.88
C LYS A 397 8.48 4.75 9.61
N LEU A 398 7.19 4.44 9.71
CA LEU A 398 6.10 5.39 9.51
C LEU A 398 6.09 6.50 10.58
N GLU A 399 6.31 6.16 11.86
CA GLU A 399 6.44 7.15 12.94
C GLU A 399 7.59 8.12 12.69
N SER A 400 8.73 7.62 12.19
CA SER A 400 9.87 8.49 11.86
C SER A 400 9.54 9.54 10.78
N MET A 401 8.60 9.26 9.88
CA MET A 401 8.13 10.24 8.89
C MET A 401 7.31 11.38 9.52
N ILE A 402 6.59 11.09 10.61
CA ILE A 402 5.81 12.08 11.36
C ILE A 402 6.71 12.91 12.28
N CYS A 403 7.63 12.27 13.00
CA CYS A 403 8.51 12.94 13.98
C CYS A 403 9.62 13.76 13.33
N PHE A 404 10.14 13.33 12.17
CA PHE A 404 11.25 13.98 11.48
C PHE A 404 10.88 14.28 10.01
N PRO A 405 9.92 15.18 9.78
CA PRO A 405 9.51 15.53 8.43
C PRO A 405 10.68 16.20 7.68
N PRO A 406 11.03 15.76 6.46
CA PRO A 406 12.03 16.46 5.66
C PRO A 406 11.56 17.89 5.36
N ARG A 407 12.34 18.88 5.85
CA ARG A 407 12.24 20.33 5.55
C ARG A 407 10.81 20.90 5.46
N ASN A 408 10.14 21.17 6.59
CA ASN A 408 8.98 22.09 6.71
C ASN A 408 7.87 22.09 5.61
N LEU A 409 7.71 21.02 4.82
CA LEU A 409 6.90 21.01 3.59
C LEU A 409 5.82 19.91 3.55
N ILE A 410 5.72 19.04 4.56
CA ILE A 410 4.64 18.05 4.59
C ILE A 410 3.33 18.76 4.95
N SER A 411 2.36 18.72 4.03
CA SER A 411 1.01 19.21 4.30
C SER A 411 0.36 18.40 5.44
N GLN A 412 -0.60 18.99 6.16
CA GLN A 412 -1.35 18.25 7.19
C GLN A 412 -2.08 17.03 6.59
N PHE A 413 -2.46 17.12 5.32
CA PHE A 413 -3.08 16.02 4.59
C PHE A 413 -2.12 14.84 4.42
N SER A 414 -0.91 15.07 3.90
CA SER A 414 0.08 13.99 3.74
C SER A 414 0.49 13.40 5.09
N ARG A 415 0.55 14.19 6.17
CA ARG A 415 0.71 13.67 7.55
C ARG A 415 -0.47 12.76 7.93
N GLY A 416 -1.69 13.17 7.58
CA GLY A 416 -2.90 12.37 7.76
C GLY A 416 -2.81 11.00 7.10
N LYS A 417 -2.33 10.93 5.85
CA LYS A 417 -2.13 9.66 5.13
C LYS A 417 -1.15 8.73 5.83
N VAL A 418 -0.03 9.25 6.34
CA VAL A 418 0.92 8.47 7.14
C VAL A 418 0.28 7.98 8.44
N VAL A 419 -0.53 8.80 9.11
CA VAL A 419 -1.25 8.41 10.33
C VAL A 419 -2.25 7.28 10.05
N LEU A 420 -2.97 7.33 8.93
CA LEU A 420 -3.87 6.25 8.50
C LEU A 420 -3.09 4.95 8.25
N CYS A 421 -1.90 5.03 7.63
CA CYS A 421 -1.00 3.89 7.46
C CYS A 421 -0.56 3.28 8.80
N ILE A 422 -0.16 4.12 9.77
CA ILE A 422 0.21 3.65 11.13
C ILE A 422 -0.98 2.94 11.78
N TYR A 423 -2.17 3.54 11.70
CA TYR A 423 -3.37 2.98 12.29
C TYR A 423 -3.72 1.61 11.70
N GLU A 424 -3.65 1.45 10.38
CA GLU A 424 -3.96 0.18 9.70
C GLU A 424 -3.05 -0.95 10.18
N VAL A 425 -1.73 -0.71 10.18
CA VAL A 425 -0.73 -1.69 10.62
C VAL A 425 -0.89 -1.99 12.12
N ALA A 426 -1.06 -0.95 12.95
CA ALA A 426 -1.20 -1.11 14.40
C ALA A 426 -2.50 -1.83 14.78
N LYS A 427 -3.63 -1.54 14.11
CA LYS A 427 -4.92 -2.19 14.34
C LYS A 427 -4.85 -3.68 13.98
N PHE A 428 -4.22 -4.02 12.87
CA PHE A 428 -3.97 -5.42 12.51
C PHE A 428 -3.14 -6.15 13.57
N LEU A 429 -1.97 -5.60 13.93
CA LEU A 429 -1.07 -6.25 14.90
C LEU A 429 -1.68 -6.36 16.30
N LYS A 430 -2.54 -5.42 16.69
CA LYS A 430 -3.28 -5.45 17.96
C LYS A 430 -4.36 -6.54 17.98
N GLY A 431 -5.04 -6.76 16.85
CA GLY A 431 -6.03 -7.82 16.68
C GLY A 431 -5.42 -9.21 16.47
N PHE A 432 -4.12 -9.30 16.23
CA PHE A 432 -3.43 -10.56 15.99
C PHE A 432 -3.18 -11.31 17.31
N GLU A 433 -4.07 -12.27 17.62
CA GLU A 433 -4.16 -12.99 18.90
C GLU A 433 -2.85 -13.66 19.37
N SER A 434 -1.93 -13.93 18.45
CA SER A 434 -0.65 -14.61 18.73
C SER A 434 0.53 -13.65 19.00
N SER A 435 0.29 -12.34 19.11
CA SER A 435 1.36 -11.35 19.34
C SER A 435 2.07 -11.54 20.70
N PRO A 436 3.42 -11.52 20.76
CA PRO A 436 4.14 -11.62 22.02
C PRO A 436 3.79 -10.46 22.97
N SER A 437 3.61 -10.75 24.26
CA SER A 437 3.15 -9.76 25.26
C SER A 437 3.98 -8.47 25.31
N LYS A 438 5.31 -8.56 25.11
CA LYS A 438 6.21 -7.39 25.05
C LYS A 438 5.99 -6.51 23.82
N LEU A 439 5.57 -7.10 22.69
CA LEU A 439 5.26 -6.34 21.47
C LEU A 439 3.86 -5.74 21.56
N ALA A 440 2.90 -6.42 22.19
CA ALA A 440 1.53 -5.93 22.34
C ALA A 440 1.46 -4.52 22.96
N GLU A 441 2.25 -4.24 24.00
CA GLU A 441 2.27 -2.94 24.66
C GLU A 441 2.81 -1.84 23.74
N LYS A 442 3.87 -2.13 22.96
CA LYS A 442 4.40 -1.20 21.96
C LYS A 442 3.42 -0.96 20.80
N VAL A 443 2.74 -1.99 20.31
CA VAL A 443 1.71 -1.87 19.27
C VAL A 443 0.56 -1.00 19.76
N CYS A 444 0.13 -1.17 21.02
CA CYS A 444 -0.88 -0.30 21.64
C CYS A 444 -0.44 1.17 21.67
N ARG A 445 0.85 1.46 21.91
CA ARG A 445 1.38 2.83 21.82
C ARG A 445 1.20 3.42 20.42
N PHE A 446 1.54 2.67 19.37
CA PHE A 446 1.35 3.14 17.99
C PHE A 446 -0.13 3.33 17.64
N PHE A 447 -1.00 2.42 18.09
CA PHE A 447 -2.44 2.57 17.93
C PHE A 447 -2.93 3.88 18.57
N HIS A 448 -2.59 4.14 19.83
CA HIS A 448 -2.98 5.39 20.50
C HIS A 448 -2.34 6.64 19.87
N LEU A 449 -1.07 6.56 19.45
CA LEU A 449 -0.40 7.64 18.72
C LEU A 449 -1.15 8.00 17.44
N SER A 450 -1.65 7.01 16.70
CA SER A 450 -2.41 7.24 15.48
C SER A 450 -3.75 7.93 15.76
N LEU A 451 -4.48 7.52 16.81
CA LEU A 451 -5.73 8.16 17.22
C LEU A 451 -5.51 9.62 17.63
N GLU A 452 -4.50 9.88 18.47
CA GLU A 452 -4.17 11.24 18.93
C GLU A 452 -3.68 12.14 17.80
N SER A 453 -2.81 11.61 16.92
CA SER A 453 -2.30 12.35 15.77
C SER A 453 -3.43 12.70 14.79
N PHE A 454 -4.33 11.76 14.53
CA PHE A 454 -5.48 11.99 13.65
C PHE A 454 -6.44 13.02 14.25
N TRP A 455 -6.71 12.95 15.57
CA TRP A 455 -7.50 13.96 16.27
C TRP A 455 -6.95 15.37 16.04
N ASN A 456 -5.64 15.56 16.22
CA ASN A 456 -4.99 16.85 16.06
C ASN A 456 -4.99 17.34 14.59
N ILE A 457 -5.05 16.43 13.62
CA ILE A 457 -5.13 16.75 12.17
C ILE A 457 -6.56 17.20 11.81
N VAL A 458 -7.57 16.50 12.29
CA VAL A 458 -8.98 16.80 11.98
C VAL A 458 -9.51 18.00 12.76
N PHE A 459 -9.09 18.13 14.03
CA PHE A 459 -9.48 19.21 14.93
C PHE A 459 -8.26 20.04 15.40
N PRO A 460 -7.57 20.74 14.49
CA PRO A 460 -6.40 21.52 14.86
C PRO A 460 -6.78 22.71 15.73
N TYR A 461 -5.82 23.13 16.56
CA TYR A 461 -5.95 24.26 17.47
C TYR A 461 -5.84 25.62 16.76
N ASP A 462 -5.12 25.67 15.62
CA ASP A 462 -5.07 26.84 14.74
C ASP A 462 -6.05 26.64 13.57
N TRP A 463 -6.87 27.66 13.30
CA TRP A 463 -7.82 27.63 12.19
C TRP A 463 -7.10 27.63 10.83
N LYS A 464 -5.85 28.13 10.75
CA LYS A 464 -5.04 28.11 9.50
C LYS A 464 -4.80 26.70 8.98
N ASP A 465 -4.67 25.74 9.89
CA ASP A 465 -4.51 24.33 9.55
C ASP A 465 -5.85 23.69 9.09
N ARG A 466 -6.99 24.37 9.30
CA ARG A 466 -8.32 23.93 8.83
C ARG A 466 -8.66 24.36 7.41
N THR A 467 -7.83 25.18 6.77
CA THR A 467 -8.21 25.83 5.50
C THR A 467 -7.47 25.28 4.29
N THR A 468 -6.85 24.10 4.35
CA THR A 468 -6.27 23.44 3.15
C THR A 468 -7.32 22.59 2.44
N GLU A 469 -7.28 22.62 1.10
CA GLU A 469 -8.22 21.94 0.20
C GLU A 469 -8.12 20.42 0.35
N ASP A 470 -6.90 19.89 0.28
CA ASP A 470 -6.61 18.44 0.36
C ASP A 470 -7.20 17.76 1.60
N MET A 471 -7.33 18.48 2.71
CA MET A 471 -7.86 17.95 3.97
C MET A 471 -9.36 17.64 3.93
N LEU A 472 -10.10 18.13 2.93
CA LEU A 472 -11.49 17.74 2.71
C LEU A 472 -11.59 16.27 2.29
N HIS A 473 -10.58 15.77 1.57
CA HIS A 473 -10.57 14.43 1.01
C HIS A 473 -10.04 13.36 1.97
N ILE A 474 -9.54 13.74 3.16
CA ILE A 474 -9.03 12.75 4.13
C ILE A 474 -10.13 11.77 4.58
N HIS A 475 -11.39 12.20 4.48
CA HIS A 475 -12.55 11.39 4.82
C HIS A 475 -12.94 10.37 3.74
N GLU A 476 -12.41 10.49 2.52
CA GLU A 476 -12.68 9.52 1.44
C GLU A 476 -11.97 8.18 1.67
N TYR A 477 -10.98 8.15 2.58
CA TYR A 477 -10.30 6.92 2.96
C TYR A 477 -11.18 6.08 3.91
N ARG A 478 -11.53 4.85 3.50
CA ARG A 478 -12.24 3.88 4.36
C ARG A 478 -11.54 3.67 5.72
N THR A 479 -10.21 3.71 5.74
CA THR A 479 -9.41 3.58 6.97
C THR A 479 -9.68 4.73 7.95
N ALA A 480 -10.00 5.94 7.46
CA ALA A 480 -10.33 7.08 8.29
C ALA A 480 -11.68 6.89 9.01
N GLU A 481 -12.67 6.27 8.37
CA GLU A 481 -13.95 5.94 9.01
C GLU A 481 -13.76 4.98 10.19
N ASN A 482 -13.02 3.89 9.97
CA ASN A 482 -12.71 2.92 11.03
C ASN A 482 -11.96 3.57 12.21
N LEU A 483 -11.06 4.51 11.90
CA LEU A 483 -10.31 5.25 12.91
C LEU A 483 -11.22 6.18 13.72
N LEU A 484 -12.15 6.88 13.05
CA LEU A 484 -13.15 7.73 13.72
C LEU A 484 -14.08 6.92 14.65
N ASP A 485 -14.46 5.71 14.25
CA ASP A 485 -15.25 4.80 15.10
C ASP A 485 -14.44 4.36 16.33
N ASP A 486 -13.17 3.97 16.16
CA ASP A 486 -12.30 3.62 17.29
C ASP A 486 -12.02 4.82 18.22
N LEU A 487 -11.94 6.04 17.67
CA LEU A 487 -11.86 7.30 18.43
C LEU A 487 -13.12 7.55 19.24
N LEU A 488 -14.29 7.30 18.66
CA LEU A 488 -15.56 7.39 19.35
C LEU A 488 -15.58 6.40 20.53
N ASP A 489 -15.28 5.13 20.27
CA ASP A 489 -15.23 4.08 21.30
C ASP A 489 -14.23 4.38 22.42
N GLN A 490 -13.08 4.98 22.11
CA GLN A 490 -12.12 5.42 23.12
C GLN A 490 -12.72 6.47 24.07
N ASN A 491 -13.51 7.40 23.53
CA ASN A 491 -14.16 8.46 24.31
C ASN A 491 -15.45 8.00 25.01
N LEU A 492 -16.04 6.88 24.60
CA LEU A 492 -17.24 6.28 25.20
C LEU A 492 -16.97 5.40 26.42
N LYS A 493 -15.73 5.32 26.92
CA LYS A 493 -15.40 4.58 28.15
C LYS A 493 -15.79 5.39 29.38
N PRO A 494 -16.90 5.09 30.08
CA PRO A 494 -17.42 5.93 31.14
C PRO A 494 -16.54 5.84 32.39
N VAL A 495 -16.33 6.97 33.07
CA VAL A 495 -15.70 7.00 34.39
C VAL A 495 -16.83 6.90 35.43
N ASN A 496 -16.85 5.82 36.20
CA ASN A 496 -17.93 5.56 37.19
C ASN A 496 -19.34 5.54 36.56
N GLY A 497 -19.47 5.00 35.34
CA GLY A 497 -20.75 4.82 34.66
C GLY A 497 -21.37 6.09 34.06
N ASN A 498 -20.66 7.24 34.05
CA ASN A 498 -21.06 8.43 33.29
C ASN A 498 -19.90 8.99 32.45
N LEU A 499 -20.22 9.75 31.41
CA LEU A 499 -19.23 10.54 30.67
C LEU A 499 -18.83 11.79 31.45
N THR A 500 -17.57 12.20 31.29
CA THR A 500 -17.06 13.51 31.75
C THR A 500 -17.45 14.62 30.77
N HIS A 501 -17.35 15.88 31.19
CA HIS A 501 -17.59 17.03 30.30
C HIS A 501 -16.63 17.03 29.10
N GLY A 502 -15.35 16.70 29.32
CA GLY A 502 -14.37 16.56 28.25
C GLY A 502 -14.72 15.43 27.27
N GLN A 503 -15.13 14.26 27.76
CA GLN A 503 -15.55 13.13 26.92
C GLN A 503 -16.77 13.48 26.06
N ILE A 504 -17.83 14.05 26.64
CA ILE A 504 -19.02 14.40 25.86
C ILE A 504 -18.72 15.47 24.81
N GLY A 505 -17.87 16.46 25.13
CA GLY A 505 -17.42 17.45 24.15
C GLY A 505 -16.75 16.80 22.94
N ARG A 506 -15.80 15.87 23.16
CA ARG A 506 -15.11 15.14 22.09
C ARG A 506 -16.06 14.23 21.30
N VAL A 507 -16.98 13.54 21.97
CA VAL A 507 -18.01 12.69 21.32
C VAL A 507 -18.90 13.52 20.40
N VAL A 508 -19.39 14.68 20.86
CA VAL A 508 -20.25 15.54 20.04
C VAL A 508 -19.49 16.10 18.84
N MET A 509 -18.22 16.47 18.98
CA MET A 509 -17.38 16.87 17.85
C MET A 509 -17.28 15.77 16.79
N LEU A 510 -17.06 14.52 17.21
CA LEU A 510 -16.99 13.36 16.30
C LEU A 510 -18.33 13.08 15.60
N ILE A 511 -19.45 13.19 16.33
CA ILE A 511 -20.79 13.01 15.74
C ILE A 511 -21.09 14.12 14.73
N LEU A 512 -20.78 15.38 15.06
CA LEU A 512 -20.98 16.50 14.14
C LEU A 512 -20.09 16.38 12.90
N LEU A 513 -18.84 15.94 13.05
CA LEU A 513 -17.93 15.68 11.95
C LEU A 513 -18.39 14.50 11.08
N THR A 514 -18.79 13.37 11.68
CA THR A 514 -19.21 12.22 10.88
C THR A 514 -20.62 12.40 10.29
N GLY A 515 -21.44 13.26 10.90
CA GLY A 515 -22.86 13.37 10.63
C GLY A 515 -23.63 12.07 10.87
N ARG A 516 -23.07 11.14 11.65
CA ARG A 516 -23.61 9.80 11.89
C ARG A 516 -23.78 9.55 13.38
N LEU A 517 -24.94 9.01 13.73
CA LEU A 517 -25.25 8.56 15.08
C LEU A 517 -26.12 7.31 14.96
N THR A 518 -25.50 6.13 15.09
CA THR A 518 -26.21 4.84 15.01
C THR A 518 -27.07 4.62 16.25
N ASP A 519 -28.11 3.79 16.13
CA ASP A 519 -29.00 3.48 17.26
C ASP A 519 -28.24 2.81 18.42
N ASP A 520 -27.27 1.95 18.11
CA ASP A 520 -26.43 1.28 19.11
C ASP A 520 -25.57 2.28 19.89
N SER A 521 -24.81 3.13 19.18
CA SER A 521 -23.97 4.16 19.81
C SER A 521 -24.81 5.18 20.58
N PHE A 522 -25.98 5.56 20.04
CA PHE A 522 -26.91 6.45 20.72
C PHE A 522 -27.41 5.87 22.06
N ASN A 523 -27.80 4.60 22.08
CA ASN A 523 -28.27 3.94 23.30
C ASN A 523 -27.16 3.84 24.36
N ILE A 524 -25.92 3.55 23.93
CA ILE A 524 -24.74 3.55 24.82
C ILE A 524 -24.51 4.94 25.40
N ILE A 525 -24.42 5.97 24.57
CA ILE A 525 -24.19 7.36 25.01
C ILE A 525 -25.30 7.80 25.96
N LYS A 526 -26.56 7.54 25.61
CA LYS A 526 -27.73 7.88 26.43
C LYS A 526 -27.67 7.22 27.80
N GLY A 527 -27.19 5.98 27.88
CA GLY A 527 -26.97 5.26 29.14
C GLY A 527 -25.90 5.89 30.03
N CYS A 528 -24.91 6.54 29.44
CA CYS A 528 -23.78 7.18 30.14
C CYS A 528 -24.02 8.66 30.51
N LEU A 529 -25.19 9.24 30.20
CA LEU A 529 -25.51 10.65 30.44
C LEU A 529 -26.53 10.86 31.55
N ASN A 530 -26.61 9.96 32.54
CA ASN A 530 -27.62 10.05 33.60
C ASN A 530 -27.50 11.31 34.46
N LYS A 531 -26.29 11.90 34.53
CA LYS A 531 -26.02 13.15 35.26
C LYS A 531 -25.99 14.41 34.38
N MET A 532 -26.21 14.28 33.06
CA MET A 532 -26.10 15.37 32.08
C MET A 532 -27.37 15.45 31.24
N SER A 533 -28.47 15.85 31.86
CA SER A 533 -29.80 15.89 31.23
C SER A 533 -29.85 16.73 29.96
N GLU A 534 -29.14 17.85 29.94
CA GLU A 534 -29.11 18.82 28.86
C GLU A 534 -28.39 18.25 27.63
N TRP A 535 -27.27 17.55 27.85
CA TRP A 535 -26.57 16.82 26.78
C TRP A 535 -27.39 15.65 26.24
N ARG A 536 -28.15 14.96 27.11
CA ARG A 536 -29.08 13.91 26.69
C ARG A 536 -30.20 14.46 25.80
N GLU A 537 -30.85 15.56 26.23
CA GLU A 537 -31.90 16.24 25.44
C GLU A 537 -31.35 16.69 24.08
N PHE A 538 -30.13 17.25 24.06
CA PHE A 538 -29.46 17.63 22.82
C PHE A 538 -29.25 16.44 21.87
N LEU A 539 -28.69 15.33 22.35
CA LEU A 539 -28.43 14.16 21.50
C LEU A 539 -29.71 13.51 20.97
N GLU A 540 -30.79 13.52 21.75
CA GLU A 540 -32.11 13.07 21.28
C GLU A 540 -32.60 13.92 20.10
N GLN A 541 -32.48 15.25 20.21
CA GLN A 541 -32.84 16.14 19.10
C GLN A 541 -31.88 16.01 17.92
N LEU A 542 -30.59 15.79 18.16
CA LEU A 542 -29.59 15.60 17.11
C LEU A 542 -29.87 14.32 16.33
N LYS A 543 -30.24 13.22 17.00
CA LYS A 543 -30.63 11.97 16.33
C LYS A 543 -31.85 12.18 15.44
N ILE A 544 -32.91 12.82 15.95
CA ILE A 544 -34.12 13.13 15.17
C ILE A 544 -33.78 13.98 13.94
N PHE A 545 -32.92 14.98 14.11
CA PHE A 545 -32.46 15.84 13.03
C PHE A 545 -31.65 15.07 11.97
N LEU A 546 -30.71 14.22 12.38
CA LEU A 546 -29.90 13.42 11.46
C LEU A 546 -30.73 12.39 10.69
N ASP A 547 -31.73 11.77 11.33
CA ASP A 547 -32.55 10.72 10.72
C ASP A 547 -33.64 11.28 9.78
N HIS A 548 -34.27 12.41 10.16
CA HIS A 548 -35.49 12.90 9.53
C HIS A 548 -35.39 14.31 8.95
N GLY A 549 -34.26 15.01 9.14
CA GLY A 549 -34.10 16.43 8.73
C GLY A 549 -35.05 17.40 9.43
N SER A 550 -35.68 16.99 10.54
CA SER A 550 -36.74 17.74 11.23
C SER A 550 -36.29 18.24 12.60
N SER A 551 -37.12 19.05 13.27
CA SER A 551 -36.87 19.52 14.65
C SER A 551 -35.64 20.43 14.83
N LYS A 552 -35.22 21.12 13.77
CA LYS A 552 -34.06 22.04 13.76
C LYS A 552 -34.08 23.10 14.88
N ILE A 553 -35.25 23.70 15.16
CA ILE A 553 -35.39 24.71 16.24
C ILE A 553 -35.18 24.06 17.63
N LEU A 554 -35.72 22.86 17.84
CA LEU A 554 -35.56 22.13 19.10
C LEU A 554 -34.10 21.69 19.29
N LEU A 555 -33.42 21.25 18.22
CA LEU A 555 -32.00 20.95 18.21
C LEU A 555 -31.16 22.16 18.64
N ILE A 556 -31.40 23.33 18.04
CA ILE A 556 -30.66 24.55 18.36
C ILE A 556 -30.88 24.96 19.82
N SER A 557 -32.14 24.88 20.29
CA SER A 557 -32.51 25.20 21.67
C SER A 557 -31.84 24.27 22.68
N SER A 558 -31.90 22.95 22.45
CA SER A 558 -31.28 21.96 23.32
C SER A 558 -29.75 22.02 23.28
N PHE A 559 -29.15 22.30 22.11
CA PHE A 559 -27.71 22.49 21.99
C PHE A 559 -27.22 23.70 22.79
N LYS A 560 -27.95 24.82 22.70
CA LYS A 560 -27.68 26.02 23.52
C LYS A 560 -27.75 25.72 25.01
N LYS A 561 -28.77 24.98 25.48
CA LYS A 561 -28.88 24.56 26.89
C LYS A 561 -27.70 23.68 27.31
N ALA A 562 -27.29 22.73 26.47
CA ALA A 562 -26.16 21.83 26.77
C ALA A 562 -24.84 22.60 26.92
N LEU A 563 -24.55 23.54 26.01
CA LEU A 563 -23.37 24.40 26.12
C LEU A 563 -23.44 25.37 27.29
N GLU A 564 -24.63 25.89 27.61
CA GLU A 564 -24.85 26.74 28.78
C GLU A 564 -24.62 25.98 30.09
N ALA A 565 -25.10 24.73 30.18
CA ALA A 565 -24.87 23.86 31.33
C ALA A 565 -23.38 23.53 31.49
N ALA A 566 -22.69 23.22 30.40
CA ALA A 566 -21.25 22.97 30.43
C ALA A 566 -20.45 24.21 30.85
N PHE A 567 -20.79 25.40 30.36
CA PHE A 567 -20.12 26.64 30.73
C PHE A 567 -20.33 27.03 32.21
N LYS A 568 -21.49 26.71 32.78
CA LYS A 568 -21.80 26.93 34.20
C LYS A 568 -21.20 25.89 35.13
N ALA A 569 -20.68 24.78 34.60
CA ALA A 569 -20.05 23.74 35.40
C ALA A 569 -18.76 24.24 36.06
N ASP A 570 -18.43 23.66 37.20
CA ASP A 570 -17.23 24.02 37.95
C ASP A 570 -15.98 23.45 37.29
N TRP A 571 -15.51 24.15 36.26
CA TRP A 571 -14.39 23.72 35.45
C TRP A 571 -13.08 23.64 36.23
N ILE A 572 -12.97 24.25 37.43
CA ILE A 572 -11.74 24.23 38.25
C ILE A 572 -11.60 22.87 38.96
N HIS A 573 -12.70 22.29 39.43
CA HIS A 573 -12.69 21.05 40.20
C HIS A 573 -12.90 19.78 39.36
N GLU A 574 -13.32 19.92 38.09
CA GLU A 574 -13.44 18.78 37.19
C GLU A 574 -12.10 18.33 36.60
N LEU A 575 -11.81 17.02 36.69
CA LEU A 575 -10.55 16.45 36.19
C LEU A 575 -10.46 16.47 34.64
N ASP A 576 -11.55 16.15 33.95
CA ASP A 576 -11.66 16.17 32.48
C ASP A 576 -12.82 17.08 32.06
N TYR A 577 -12.56 18.39 32.10
CA TYR A 577 -13.47 19.42 31.61
C TYR A 577 -13.33 19.61 30.08
N ILE A 578 -14.31 20.24 29.43
CA ILE A 578 -14.24 20.55 27.99
C ILE A 578 -13.02 21.42 27.70
N ALA A 579 -12.20 21.01 26.75
CA ALA A 579 -11.04 21.80 26.32
C ALA A 579 -11.49 23.08 25.57
N PRO A 580 -10.76 24.21 25.68
CA PRO A 580 -11.20 25.48 25.10
C PRO A 580 -11.46 25.39 23.58
N HIS A 581 -10.58 24.74 22.82
CA HIS A 581 -10.75 24.56 21.36
C HIS A 581 -11.99 23.74 20.99
N CYS A 582 -12.34 22.74 21.82
CA CYS A 582 -13.55 21.93 21.67
C CYS A 582 -14.78 22.80 21.92
N PHE A 583 -14.79 23.59 23.00
CA PHE A 583 -15.90 24.50 23.28
C PHE A 583 -16.10 25.53 22.17
N MET A 584 -15.02 26.14 21.65
CA MET A 584 -15.12 27.11 20.55
C MET A 584 -15.68 26.48 19.27
N TYR A 585 -15.24 25.27 18.93
CA TYR A 585 -15.76 24.54 17.77
C TYR A 585 -17.27 24.27 17.91
N LEU A 586 -17.72 23.80 19.08
CA LEU A 586 -19.14 23.55 19.33
C LEU A 586 -19.95 24.86 19.29
N LEU A 587 -19.39 25.96 19.78
CA LEU A 587 -20.00 27.28 19.73
C LEU A 587 -20.14 27.82 18.29
N GLU A 588 -19.13 27.59 17.46
CA GLU A 588 -19.16 27.87 16.01
C GLU A 588 -20.25 27.05 15.30
N CYS A 589 -20.38 25.76 15.62
CA CYS A 589 -21.45 24.91 15.09
C CYS A 589 -22.84 25.40 15.53
N LEU A 590 -23.02 25.79 16.79
CA LEU A 590 -24.27 26.37 17.29
C LEU A 590 -24.61 27.67 16.54
N MET A 591 -23.62 28.56 16.38
CA MET A 591 -23.78 29.80 15.63
C MET A 591 -24.21 29.51 14.20
N PHE A 592 -23.52 28.60 13.50
CA PHE A 592 -23.87 28.23 12.12
C PHE A 592 -25.29 27.65 12.01
N LEU A 593 -25.67 26.73 12.91
CA LEU A 593 -27.03 26.17 12.96
C LEU A 593 -28.08 27.26 13.16
N ALA A 594 -27.83 28.21 14.06
CA ALA A 594 -28.73 29.35 14.28
C ALA A 594 -28.83 30.25 13.03
N LEU A 595 -27.71 30.55 12.38
CA LEU A 595 -27.67 31.35 11.15
C LEU A 595 -28.47 30.70 10.02
N SER A 596 -28.42 29.38 9.90
CA SER A 596 -29.16 28.65 8.86
C SER A 596 -30.69 28.70 9.03
N CYS A 597 -31.22 29.22 10.14
CA CYS A 597 -32.67 29.44 10.34
C CYS A 597 -33.13 30.85 9.99
N GLN A 598 -32.25 31.77 9.59
CA GLN A 598 -32.61 33.15 9.25
C GLN A 598 -33.05 33.27 7.79
N GLU A 599 -34.22 32.73 7.44
CA GLU A 599 -34.80 32.87 6.09
C GLU A 599 -35.18 34.31 5.73
N SER A 600 -35.43 35.15 6.73
CA SER A 600 -35.94 36.51 6.55
C SER A 600 -34.86 37.58 6.38
N ARG A 601 -33.58 37.25 6.59
CA ARG A 601 -32.45 38.13 6.28
C ARG A 601 -31.81 37.64 4.99
N TRP A 602 -31.71 38.54 4.03
CA TRP A 602 -31.25 38.28 2.66
C TRP A 602 -29.75 37.92 2.58
N GLU A 603 -29.01 37.98 3.72
CA GLU A 603 -27.56 37.81 3.82
C GLU A 603 -27.11 37.21 5.16
N VAL A 604 -26.27 36.17 5.08
CA VAL A 604 -25.59 35.54 6.22
C VAL A 604 -24.08 35.73 6.08
N PHE A 605 -23.43 36.19 7.16
CA PHE A 605 -21.99 36.43 7.23
C PHE A 605 -21.28 35.30 7.99
N CYS A 606 -20.29 34.66 7.37
CA CYS A 606 -19.44 33.64 8.00
C CYS A 606 -17.98 33.76 7.53
N THR A 607 -17.07 32.92 8.01
CA THR A 607 -15.67 32.88 7.54
C THR A 607 -15.41 31.67 6.65
N LYS A 608 -14.37 31.74 5.82
CA LYS A 608 -13.89 30.60 5.01
C LYS A 608 -13.67 29.35 5.88
N SER A 609 -12.94 29.49 6.99
CA SER A 609 -12.66 28.37 7.92
C SER A 609 -13.91 27.76 8.55
N LEU A 610 -14.91 28.56 8.91
CA LEU A 610 -16.18 28.06 9.45
C LEU A 610 -16.93 27.25 8.37
N LEU A 611 -17.03 27.80 7.16
CA LEU A 611 -17.74 27.14 6.07
C LEU A 611 -17.04 25.84 5.65
N ILE A 612 -15.71 25.83 5.51
CA ILE A 612 -14.92 24.62 5.26
C ILE A 612 -15.10 23.61 6.39
N GLY A 613 -15.03 24.05 7.65
CA GLY A 613 -15.24 23.19 8.82
C GLY A 613 -16.61 22.50 8.82
N MET A 614 -17.64 23.18 8.34
CA MET A 614 -18.98 22.60 8.16
C MET A 614 -19.06 21.69 6.92
N LEU A 615 -18.38 22.02 5.81
CA LEU A 615 -18.35 21.18 4.61
C LEU A 615 -17.60 19.86 4.82
N ARG A 616 -16.61 19.84 5.72
CA ARG A 616 -15.83 18.64 6.07
C ARG A 616 -16.64 17.52 6.71
N CYS A 617 -17.85 17.78 7.20
CA CYS A 617 -18.55 16.72 7.90
C CYS A 617 -19.04 15.64 6.91
N HIS A 618 -18.65 14.39 7.11
CA HIS A 618 -18.87 13.25 6.19
C HIS A 618 -20.37 12.90 5.96
N GLY A 619 -21.28 13.46 6.76
CA GLY A 619 -22.74 13.39 6.57
C GLY A 619 -23.37 14.67 6.02
N CYS A 620 -22.58 15.67 5.63
CA CYS A 620 -23.06 17.00 5.28
C CYS A 620 -23.85 17.11 4.00
N ARG A 621 -23.87 16.13 3.09
CA ARG A 621 -24.85 16.20 2.00
C ARG A 621 -26.27 16.20 2.60
N GLY A 622 -26.58 15.27 3.50
CA GLY A 622 -27.85 15.23 4.23
C GLY A 622 -27.99 16.32 5.31
N TYR A 623 -26.93 16.62 6.06
CA TYR A 623 -26.97 17.62 7.14
C TYR A 623 -27.03 19.07 6.61
N ILE A 624 -26.29 19.44 5.57
CA ILE A 624 -26.40 20.74 4.89
C ILE A 624 -27.72 20.83 4.13
N ASP A 625 -28.13 19.79 3.40
CA ASP A 625 -29.44 19.80 2.73
C ASP A 625 -30.56 20.03 3.75
N SER A 626 -30.52 19.36 4.91
CA SER A 626 -31.47 19.55 6.02
C SER A 626 -31.36 20.91 6.71
N CYS A 627 -30.14 21.47 6.81
CA CYS A 627 -29.94 22.85 7.27
C CYS A 627 -30.50 23.88 6.28
N LEU A 628 -30.56 23.56 4.99
CA LEU A 628 -31.08 24.43 3.93
C LEU A 628 -32.58 24.22 3.65
N ILE A 629 -33.26 23.27 4.31
CA ILE A 629 -34.72 23.13 4.21
C ILE A 629 -35.36 24.34 4.88
N PRO A 630 -36.21 25.11 4.17
CA PRO A 630 -36.93 26.23 4.76
C PRO A 630 -37.87 25.74 5.87
N VAL A 631 -37.83 26.39 7.03
CA VAL A 631 -38.77 26.21 8.13
C VAL A 631 -40.02 27.04 7.84
N PRO A 632 -41.17 26.42 7.49
CA PRO A 632 -42.36 27.17 7.13
C PRO A 632 -42.89 27.98 8.33
N ASN A 633 -43.29 29.23 8.09
CA ASN A 633 -43.99 30.11 9.03
C ASN A 633 -43.25 30.50 10.32
N MET A 634 -42.02 30.99 10.20
CA MET A 634 -41.33 31.60 11.34
C MET A 634 -41.67 33.10 11.46
N GLN A 635 -42.42 33.48 12.50
CA GLN A 635 -42.57 34.90 12.86
C GLN A 635 -41.22 35.47 13.29
N LEU A 636 -40.97 36.73 12.89
CA LEU A 636 -39.70 37.43 12.93
C LEU A 636 -39.09 37.60 14.34
N ASP A 637 -39.85 37.33 15.39
CA ASP A 637 -39.43 37.50 16.77
C ASP A 637 -39.30 36.16 17.51
N THR A 638 -38.07 35.90 17.96
CA THR A 638 -37.67 35.30 19.25
C THR A 638 -36.99 33.91 19.36
N PRO A 639 -37.12 32.86 18.52
CA PRO A 639 -36.40 31.59 18.80
C PRO A 639 -34.92 31.53 18.34
N VAL A 640 -34.54 32.21 17.24
CA VAL A 640 -33.18 32.10 16.63
C VAL A 640 -32.20 33.14 17.17
N ASN A 641 -32.70 34.30 17.63
CA ASN A 641 -31.86 35.32 18.26
C ASN A 641 -31.36 34.89 19.65
N ILE A 642 -32.04 33.97 20.34
CA ILE A 642 -31.66 33.50 21.68
C ILE A 642 -30.31 32.74 21.65
N PRO A 643 -30.07 31.77 20.75
CA PRO A 643 -28.77 31.14 20.57
C PRO A 643 -27.66 32.12 20.19
N LEU A 644 -27.91 33.05 19.26
CA LEU A 644 -26.89 34.04 18.86
C LEU A 644 -26.58 35.02 20.01
N ALA A 645 -27.59 35.48 20.75
CA ALA A 645 -27.41 36.31 21.94
C ALA A 645 -26.63 35.57 23.04
N PHE A 646 -26.86 34.26 23.22
CA PHE A 646 -26.08 33.41 24.10
C PHE A 646 -24.61 33.32 23.65
N THR A 647 -24.36 33.05 22.36
CA THR A 647 -23.00 33.01 21.79
C THR A 647 -22.26 34.33 22.01
N ALA A 648 -22.93 35.46 21.74
CA ALA A 648 -22.40 36.79 22.02
C ALA A 648 -22.05 36.99 23.49
N MET A 649 -22.96 36.64 24.41
CA MET A 649 -22.78 36.78 25.85
C MET A 649 -21.58 35.98 26.37
N ILE A 650 -21.48 34.70 26.00
CA ILE A 650 -20.39 33.82 26.43
C ILE A 650 -19.05 34.30 25.87
N THR A 651 -19.01 34.63 24.58
CA THR A 651 -17.79 35.12 23.92
C THR A 651 -17.31 36.43 24.55
N LYS A 652 -18.23 37.35 24.85
CA LYS A 652 -17.94 38.59 25.57
C LYS A 652 -17.42 38.34 26.99
N SER A 653 -18.01 37.40 27.72
CA SER A 653 -17.55 37.02 29.07
C SER A 653 -16.12 36.49 29.03
N LEU A 654 -15.84 35.57 28.11
CA LEU A 654 -14.51 34.98 27.94
C LEU A 654 -13.46 36.02 27.55
N LEU A 655 -13.77 36.91 26.60
CA LEU A 655 -12.89 37.99 26.18
C LEU A 655 -12.65 39.05 27.27
N SER A 656 -13.54 39.17 28.24
CA SER A 656 -13.38 40.06 29.40
C SER A 656 -12.52 39.43 30.50
N SER A 657 -12.46 38.09 30.55
CA SER A 657 -11.68 37.31 31.52
C SER A 657 -10.48 36.61 30.86
N THR A 658 -9.60 37.36 30.20
CA THR A 658 -8.45 36.79 29.45
C THR A 658 -7.49 35.94 30.31
N HIS A 659 -7.41 36.21 31.61
CA HIS A 659 -6.65 35.40 32.57
C HIS A 659 -7.25 33.99 32.77
N GLU A 660 -8.58 33.88 32.81
CA GLU A 660 -9.27 32.59 32.93
C GLU A 660 -9.04 31.71 31.70
N ILE A 661 -9.00 32.30 30.49
CA ILE A 661 -8.64 31.58 29.26
C ILE A 661 -7.24 30.96 29.38
N ARG A 662 -6.26 31.71 29.92
CA ARG A 662 -4.89 31.19 30.09
C ARG A 662 -4.84 30.02 31.07
N GLN A 663 -5.57 30.11 32.18
CA GLN A 663 -5.68 29.01 33.14
C GLN A 663 -6.40 27.80 32.53
N TRP A 664 -7.44 28.03 31.74
CA TRP A 664 -8.18 26.98 31.05
C TRP A 664 -7.28 26.24 30.03
N ILE A 665 -6.48 26.97 29.25
CA ILE A 665 -5.47 26.39 28.33
C ILE A 665 -4.45 25.54 29.10
N GLN A 666 -3.90 26.06 30.20
CA GLN A 666 -2.94 25.34 31.02
C GLN A 666 -3.52 24.05 31.60
N LYS A 667 -4.77 24.10 32.06
CA LYS A 667 -5.46 22.93 32.62
C LYS A 667 -5.73 21.85 31.56
N SER A 668 -6.03 22.25 30.33
CA SER A 668 -6.28 21.32 29.21
C SER A 668 -5.01 20.79 28.53
N SER A 669 -3.82 21.01 29.10
CA SER A 669 -2.53 20.57 28.55
C SER A 669 -2.24 21.08 27.12
N LEU A 670 -2.81 22.24 26.77
CA LEU A 670 -2.62 22.85 25.45
C LEU A 670 -1.31 23.66 25.41
N PRO A 671 -0.64 23.77 24.24
CA PRO A 671 0.54 24.60 24.09
C PRO A 671 0.27 26.07 24.50
N SER A 672 1.25 26.71 25.15
CA SER A 672 1.13 28.13 25.54
C SER A 672 0.92 29.08 24.34
N GLY A 673 1.36 28.67 23.14
CA GLY A 673 1.12 29.36 21.88
C GLY A 673 -0.34 29.40 21.42
N SER A 674 -1.21 28.54 21.96
CA SER A 674 -2.63 28.44 21.57
C SER A 674 -3.48 29.63 22.03
N TYR A 675 -2.99 30.45 22.95
CA TYR A 675 -3.73 31.61 23.46
C TYR A 675 -4.10 32.62 22.36
N ARG A 676 -3.14 33.02 21.51
CA ARG A 676 -3.40 34.03 20.46
C ARG A 676 -4.39 33.56 19.38
N PRO A 677 -4.26 32.34 18.82
CA PRO A 677 -5.28 31.79 17.92
C PRO A 677 -6.68 31.75 18.54
N MET A 678 -6.79 31.39 19.83
CA MET A 678 -8.08 31.34 20.53
C MET A 678 -8.70 32.73 20.70
N ILE A 679 -7.90 33.75 21.07
CA ILE A 679 -8.40 35.13 21.16
C ILE A 679 -8.88 35.62 19.79
N LEU A 680 -8.13 35.35 18.73
CA LEU A 680 -8.54 35.69 17.37
C LEU A 680 -9.86 35.00 16.98
N GLN A 681 -10.02 33.72 17.31
CA GLN A 681 -11.24 32.98 17.06
C GLN A 681 -12.43 33.55 17.82
N LEU A 682 -12.29 33.83 19.13
CA LEU A 682 -13.32 34.46 19.95
C LEU A 682 -13.72 35.84 19.42
N VAL A 683 -12.74 36.69 19.06
CA VAL A 683 -13.00 38.02 18.45
C VAL A 683 -13.77 37.87 17.14
N THR A 684 -13.44 36.86 16.35
CA THR A 684 -14.12 36.57 15.07
C THR A 684 -15.56 36.10 15.30
N ILE A 685 -15.79 35.15 16.21
CA ILE A 685 -17.12 34.65 16.59
C ILE A 685 -17.99 35.80 17.10
N LEU A 686 -17.46 36.65 18.00
CA LEU A 686 -18.21 37.77 18.56
C LEU A 686 -18.65 38.74 17.47
N TYR A 687 -17.72 39.13 16.60
CA TYR A 687 -18.02 40.10 15.55
C TYR A 687 -19.02 39.55 14.52
N LEU A 688 -18.83 38.29 14.07
CA LEU A 688 -19.77 37.63 13.17
C LEU A 688 -21.17 37.52 13.80
N THR A 689 -21.24 37.23 15.10
CA THR A 689 -22.52 37.19 15.82
C THR A 689 -23.19 38.56 15.83
N TYR A 690 -22.45 39.64 16.04
CA TYR A 690 -22.98 41.01 16.05
C TYR A 690 -23.46 41.44 14.65
N LEU A 691 -22.68 41.12 13.60
CA LEU A 691 -23.07 41.34 12.21
C LEU A 691 -24.41 40.66 11.87
N ASN A 692 -24.53 39.38 12.21
CA ASN A 692 -25.72 38.60 11.87
C ASN A 692 -26.94 38.89 12.75
N THR A 693 -26.77 39.55 13.90
CA THR A 693 -27.88 39.98 14.79
C THR A 693 -28.26 41.45 14.56
N GLY A 694 -27.39 42.24 13.92
CA GLY A 694 -27.60 43.68 13.72
C GLY A 694 -27.34 44.52 14.97
N ILE A 695 -26.56 43.98 15.93
CA ILE A 695 -26.13 44.69 17.14
C ILE A 695 -25.07 45.74 16.77
N ASP A 696 -25.08 46.88 17.46
CA ASP A 696 -24.17 48.00 17.20
C ASP A 696 -22.69 47.60 17.37
N THR A 697 -21.88 47.92 16.35
CA THR A 697 -20.43 47.65 16.31
C THR A 697 -19.64 48.52 17.28
N HIS A 698 -20.24 49.58 17.84
CA HIS A 698 -19.61 50.42 18.87
C HIS A 698 -19.29 49.62 20.15
N GLU A 699 -20.18 48.73 20.57
CA GLU A 699 -19.97 47.91 21.77
C GLU A 699 -18.78 46.97 21.59
N PHE A 700 -18.63 46.40 20.39
CA PHE A 700 -17.51 45.55 20.01
C PHE A 700 -16.17 46.32 20.01
N ALA A 701 -16.13 47.52 19.41
CA ALA A 701 -14.94 48.36 19.40
C ALA A 701 -14.49 48.76 20.82
N THR A 702 -15.45 49.07 21.69
CA THR A 702 -15.20 49.41 23.09
C THR A 702 -14.60 48.24 23.86
N LEU A 703 -15.12 47.03 23.66
CA LEU A 703 -14.62 45.81 24.30
C LEU A 703 -13.17 45.49 23.89
N LEU A 704 -12.83 45.65 22.61
CA LEU A 704 -11.46 45.42 22.12
C LEU A 704 -10.44 46.39 22.72
N LEU A 705 -10.83 47.65 22.90
CA LEU A 705 -9.98 48.68 23.51
C LEU A 705 -9.85 48.50 25.02
N TYR A 706 -10.97 48.28 25.73
CA TYR A 706 -10.99 48.18 27.19
C TYR A 706 -10.14 47.02 27.71
N ASN A 707 -10.19 45.87 27.03
CA ASN A 707 -9.45 44.67 27.42
C ASN A 707 -8.06 44.55 26.75
N ASN A 708 -7.58 45.59 26.04
CA ASN A 708 -6.30 45.60 25.32
C ASN A 708 -6.09 44.42 24.34
N LEU A 709 -7.17 43.88 23.78
CA LEU A 709 -7.14 42.66 22.96
C LEU A 709 -6.43 42.86 21.62
N LEU A 710 -6.34 44.11 21.12
CA LEU A 710 -5.60 44.44 19.89
C LEU A 710 -4.10 44.08 19.96
N GLY A 711 -3.53 43.95 21.16
CA GLY A 711 -2.14 43.51 21.36
C GLY A 711 -1.95 41.98 21.25
N ASP A 712 -3.01 41.22 21.49
CA ASP A 712 -3.01 39.75 21.46
C ASP A 712 -3.34 39.19 20.06
N LEU A 713 -3.92 40.02 19.18
CA LEU A 713 -4.25 39.68 17.79
C LEU A 713 -3.02 39.79 16.85
N PRO A 714 -3.02 39.10 15.69
CA PRO A 714 -1.98 39.27 14.68
C PRO A 714 -1.84 40.74 14.25
N ARG A 715 -0.60 41.22 14.09
CA ARG A 715 -0.33 42.64 13.78
C ARG A 715 -1.07 43.11 12.53
N ALA A 716 -0.97 42.36 11.44
CA ALA A 716 -1.65 42.66 10.17
C ALA A 716 -3.18 42.78 10.32
N PHE A 717 -3.79 41.90 11.12
CA PHE A 717 -5.22 41.95 11.44
C PHE A 717 -5.58 43.20 12.26
N SER A 718 -4.81 43.46 13.32
CA SER A 718 -5.07 44.57 14.25
C SER A 718 -4.91 45.94 13.58
N GLU A 719 -3.94 46.11 12.67
CA GLU A 719 -3.66 47.38 12.00
C GLU A 719 -4.83 47.83 11.11
N LYS A 720 -5.48 46.89 10.41
CA LYS A 720 -6.67 47.17 9.60
C LYS A 720 -7.84 47.68 10.46
N LEU A 721 -8.01 47.14 11.66
CA LEU A 721 -9.08 47.53 12.58
C LEU A 721 -8.77 48.82 13.38
N ARG A 722 -7.49 49.08 13.70
CA ARG A 722 -7.07 50.24 14.51
C ARG A 722 -7.61 51.56 13.97
N HIS A 723 -7.48 51.78 12.66
CA HIS A 723 -7.89 53.05 12.05
C HIS A 723 -9.39 53.32 12.24
N VAL A 724 -10.25 52.30 12.14
CA VAL A 724 -11.71 52.44 12.28
C VAL A 724 -12.15 52.51 13.74
N ILE A 725 -11.47 51.78 14.63
CA ILE A 725 -11.75 51.78 16.07
C ILE A 725 -11.39 53.14 16.69
N TYR A 726 -10.23 53.70 16.35
CA TYR A 726 -9.79 55.00 16.90
C TYR A 726 -10.49 56.21 16.29
N SER A 727 -11.00 56.11 15.05
CA SER A 727 -11.77 57.19 14.41
C SER A 727 -13.18 57.35 14.99
N ARG A 728 -13.61 56.49 15.92
CA ARG A 728 -14.97 56.46 16.53
C ARG A 728 -16.10 56.56 15.50
N THR A 729 -15.85 56.06 14.30
CA THR A 729 -16.80 56.13 13.19
C THR A 729 -17.97 55.18 13.46
N GLN A 730 -19.17 55.73 13.66
CA GLN A 730 -20.44 54.97 13.77
C GLN A 730 -20.90 54.36 12.44
N ASN A 731 -20.03 54.31 11.42
CA ASN A 731 -20.39 53.86 10.09
C ASN A 731 -20.17 52.35 9.96
N TYR A 732 -21.27 51.60 10.07
CA TYR A 732 -21.35 50.14 9.94
C TYR A 732 -20.60 49.61 8.69
N SER A 733 -20.79 50.24 7.52
CA SER A 733 -20.19 49.74 6.28
C SER A 733 -18.67 49.87 6.23
N ARG A 734 -18.11 50.93 6.84
CA ARG A 734 -16.66 51.12 6.95
C ARG A 734 -16.03 50.09 7.89
N PHE A 735 -16.70 49.78 9.00
CA PHE A 735 -16.21 48.75 9.92
C PHE A 735 -16.28 47.36 9.28
N LEU A 736 -17.39 47.01 8.64
CA LEU A 736 -17.55 45.75 7.92
C LEU A 736 -16.46 45.57 6.85
N SER A 737 -16.15 46.63 6.09
CA SER A 737 -15.05 46.63 5.12
C SER A 737 -13.69 46.39 5.76
N ALA A 738 -13.36 47.12 6.84
CA ALA A 738 -12.08 46.97 7.51
C ALA A 738 -11.92 45.58 8.17
N PHE A 739 -13.01 44.99 8.66
CA PHE A 739 -13.00 43.64 9.19
C PHE A 739 -12.85 42.57 8.11
N ALA A 740 -13.53 42.72 6.96
CA ALA A 740 -13.34 41.86 5.80
C ALA A 740 -11.88 41.89 5.31
N ASP A 741 -11.26 43.08 5.24
CA ASP A 741 -9.84 43.23 4.90
C ASP A 741 -8.93 42.60 5.96
N ALA A 742 -9.24 42.77 7.25
CA ALA A 742 -8.47 42.15 8.34
C ALA A 742 -8.49 40.62 8.23
N LEU A 743 -9.66 40.03 7.98
CA LEU A 743 -9.84 38.60 7.75
C LEU A 743 -9.07 38.09 6.52
N GLU A 744 -9.04 38.88 5.44
CA GLU A 744 -8.23 38.54 4.26
C GLU A 744 -6.73 38.51 4.59
N THR A 745 -6.21 39.49 5.34
CA THR A 745 -4.76 39.56 5.64
C THR A 745 -4.22 38.34 6.40
N ILE A 746 -5.10 37.63 7.10
CA ILE A 746 -4.71 36.42 7.83
C ILE A 746 -4.95 35.13 7.03
N GLY A 747 -5.63 35.20 5.88
CA GLY A 747 -5.99 34.05 5.03
C GLY A 747 -7.36 33.43 5.35
N ASN A 748 -8.25 34.15 6.03
CA ASN A 748 -9.59 33.68 6.42
C ASN A 748 -10.72 34.58 5.90
N PRO A 749 -10.87 34.76 4.57
CA PRO A 749 -11.82 35.72 4.00
C PRO A 749 -13.22 35.61 4.62
N LEU A 750 -13.88 36.77 4.70
CA LEU A 750 -15.31 36.84 4.98
C LEU A 750 -16.07 36.16 3.83
N VAL A 751 -17.08 35.37 4.17
CA VAL A 751 -17.99 34.70 3.24
C VAL A 751 -19.39 35.25 3.47
N VAL A 752 -20.06 35.64 2.39
CA VAL A 752 -21.42 36.18 2.41
C VAL A 752 -22.31 35.24 1.61
N ILE A 753 -23.32 34.68 2.27
CA ILE A 753 -24.34 33.83 1.65
C ILE A 753 -25.57 34.69 1.39
N SER A 754 -25.90 34.94 0.12
CA SER A 754 -27.03 35.84 -0.26
C SER A 754 -27.91 35.27 -1.36
N SER A 755 -29.24 35.38 -1.22
CA SER A 755 -30.24 34.91 -2.20
C SER A 755 -30.50 35.91 -3.31
N THR A 756 -30.39 37.21 -3.01
CA THR A 756 -30.36 38.30 -3.99
C THR A 756 -28.90 38.54 -4.35
N GLY A 757 -28.54 38.51 -5.63
CA GLY A 757 -27.15 38.75 -6.08
C GLY A 757 -26.54 40.07 -5.55
N ARG A 758 -25.22 40.25 -5.74
CA ARG A 758 -24.39 41.35 -5.16
C ARG A 758 -25.14 42.69 -5.05
N SER A 759 -25.52 43.09 -3.84
CA SER A 759 -26.03 44.46 -3.62
C SER A 759 -24.91 45.49 -3.88
N SER A 760 -25.26 46.71 -4.30
CA SER A 760 -24.28 47.76 -4.62
C SER A 760 -23.43 48.23 -3.43
N THR A 761 -23.87 47.96 -2.20
CA THR A 761 -23.16 48.30 -0.95
C THR A 761 -22.11 47.24 -0.60
N LEU A 762 -22.31 46.00 -1.02
CA LEU A 762 -21.45 44.85 -0.67
C LEU A 762 -20.54 44.43 -1.81
N SER A 763 -20.80 44.88 -3.03
CA SER A 763 -19.94 44.63 -4.19
C SER A 763 -18.49 45.12 -4.02
N LYS A 764 -18.24 46.05 -3.08
CA LYS A 764 -16.92 46.58 -2.73
C LYS A 764 -16.25 45.86 -1.55
N LEU A 765 -16.92 44.88 -0.93
CA LEU A 765 -16.35 44.13 0.20
C LEU A 765 -15.34 43.10 -0.28
N ASN A 766 -14.25 42.97 0.48
CA ASN A 766 -13.31 41.90 0.31
C ASN A 766 -13.85 40.59 0.91
N ALA A 767 -14.86 40.00 0.25
CA ALA A 767 -15.57 38.81 0.71
C ALA A 767 -15.84 37.82 -0.44
N VAL A 768 -16.00 36.53 -0.12
CA VAL A 768 -16.45 35.50 -1.06
C VAL A 768 -17.98 35.46 -1.02
N PHE A 769 -18.63 35.59 -2.18
CA PHE A 769 -20.09 35.57 -2.28
C PHE A 769 -20.55 34.20 -2.78
N ILE A 770 -21.47 33.57 -2.06
CA ILE A 770 -22.00 32.24 -2.38
C ILE A 770 -23.52 32.33 -2.37
N SER A 771 -24.19 31.76 -3.37
CA SER A 771 -25.65 31.67 -3.34
C SER A 771 -26.10 30.45 -2.52
N PRO A 772 -27.27 30.48 -1.84
CA PRO A 772 -27.81 29.33 -1.12
C PRO A 772 -27.90 28.06 -1.96
N GLU A 773 -28.17 28.19 -3.26
CA GLU A 773 -28.24 27.06 -4.20
C GLU A 773 -26.85 26.45 -4.45
N GLN A 774 -25.79 27.26 -4.45
CA GLN A 774 -24.42 26.79 -4.62
C GLN A 774 -23.93 25.98 -3.41
N ILE A 775 -24.47 26.22 -2.21
CA ILE A 775 -24.11 25.46 -0.99
C ILE A 775 -24.45 23.97 -1.10
N ARG A 776 -25.40 23.61 -1.98
CA ARG A 776 -25.75 22.21 -2.26
C ARG A 776 -24.68 21.44 -3.06
N ASP A 777 -23.68 22.15 -3.57
CA ASP A 777 -22.55 21.60 -4.32
C ASP A 777 -21.23 21.93 -3.57
N PRO A 778 -20.80 21.04 -2.64
CA PRO A 778 -19.60 21.23 -1.84
C PRO A 778 -18.34 21.47 -2.68
N ASP A 779 -18.18 20.75 -3.79
CA ASP A 779 -16.99 20.83 -4.64
C ASP A 779 -16.88 22.21 -5.29
N ARG A 780 -18.01 22.73 -5.78
CA ARG A 780 -18.09 24.09 -6.34
C ARG A 780 -17.82 25.16 -5.29
N VAL A 781 -18.34 25.01 -4.08
CA VAL A 781 -18.08 25.96 -2.98
C VAL A 781 -16.61 25.95 -2.58
N CYS A 782 -16.00 24.77 -2.49
CA CYS A 782 -14.59 24.63 -2.21
C CYS A 782 -13.76 25.35 -3.28
N ALA A 783 -13.98 25.07 -4.55
CA ALA A 783 -13.29 25.77 -5.65
C ALA A 783 -13.39 27.31 -5.51
N MET A 784 -14.56 27.85 -5.17
CA MET A 784 -14.74 29.29 -4.96
C MET A 784 -13.97 29.84 -3.75
N LEU A 785 -13.88 29.09 -2.65
CA LEU A 785 -13.15 29.48 -1.44
C LEU A 785 -11.62 29.41 -1.62
N PHE A 786 -11.14 28.62 -2.58
CA PHE A 786 -9.71 28.43 -2.86
C PHE A 786 -9.18 29.28 -4.04
N LEU A 787 -9.98 29.53 -5.08
CA LEU A 787 -9.59 30.28 -6.28
C LEU A 787 -9.26 31.77 -6.05
N LYS A 788 -9.79 32.40 -5.01
CA LYS A 788 -9.60 33.85 -4.78
C LYS A 788 -8.16 34.26 -4.44
N ILE A 789 -7.26 33.30 -4.24
CA ILE A 789 -5.83 33.52 -3.95
C ILE A 789 -5.02 33.85 -5.24
N LEU A 790 -5.53 33.56 -6.45
CA LEU A 790 -4.82 33.85 -7.72
C LEU A 790 -5.19 35.19 -8.40
N GLY A 791 -6.28 35.85 -7.99
CA GLY A 791 -6.83 37.01 -8.71
C GLY A 791 -6.52 38.36 -8.07
N ASN A 792 -5.26 38.81 -8.10
CA ASN A 792 -4.91 40.19 -7.75
C ASN A 792 -3.86 40.77 -8.72
N VAL A 793 -4.29 41.06 -9.96
CA VAL A 793 -3.62 42.03 -10.84
C VAL A 793 -4.66 43.01 -11.39
N LYS A 794 -4.80 44.13 -10.66
CA LYS A 794 -5.26 45.48 -11.05
C LYS A 794 -6.52 45.63 -11.93
N ASP A 795 -7.60 46.08 -11.28
CA ASP A 795 -8.59 46.97 -11.90
C ASP A 795 -8.05 48.41 -11.98
N LYS A 796 -8.31 49.10 -13.11
CA LYS A 796 -8.33 50.57 -13.19
C LYS A 796 -9.64 51.05 -13.83
N GLU A 797 -10.49 51.56 -12.94
CA GLU A 797 -11.32 52.77 -12.99
C GLU A 797 -12.13 53.15 -14.26
N SER A 798 -13.45 53.02 -14.09
CA SER A 798 -14.57 53.95 -14.37
C SER A 798 -14.32 55.29 -15.09
N SER A 799 -15.23 55.65 -16.01
CA SER A 799 -16.26 56.69 -15.76
C SER A 799 -17.27 56.86 -16.91
N GLN A 800 -18.53 56.98 -16.51
CA GLN A 800 -19.73 57.57 -17.13
C GLN A 800 -19.66 58.17 -18.55
N ASP A 801 -20.67 57.86 -19.37
CA ASP A 801 -21.66 58.88 -19.71
C ASP A 801 -23.01 58.30 -20.14
N SER A 802 -24.06 58.92 -19.60
CA SER A 802 -25.47 58.68 -19.91
C SER A 802 -25.95 59.64 -20.99
N SER A 803 -26.75 59.19 -21.96
CA SER A 803 -28.06 59.82 -22.27
C SER A 803 -28.73 59.24 -23.52
N ASN A 804 -30.07 59.18 -23.41
CA ASN A 804 -31.09 59.25 -24.46
C ASN A 804 -31.25 58.06 -25.44
N MET A 805 -32.44 57.65 -25.85
CA MET A 805 -33.83 57.76 -25.39
C MET A 805 -34.65 56.92 -26.39
N ARG A 806 -35.68 56.20 -25.92
CA ARG A 806 -36.82 55.63 -26.71
C ARG A 806 -36.45 54.55 -27.75
N SER A 807 -37.28 53.57 -28.08
CA SER A 807 -38.57 53.08 -27.59
C SER A 807 -38.80 51.69 -28.23
N SER A 808 -39.71 50.94 -27.61
CA SER A 808 -40.68 50.02 -28.24
C SER A 808 -40.21 48.76 -28.99
N CYS A 809 -40.67 47.65 -28.41
CA CYS A 809 -41.37 46.53 -29.06
C CYS A 809 -40.58 45.51 -29.90
N SER A 810 -40.59 44.29 -29.35
CA SER A 810 -40.63 42.94 -29.95
C SER A 810 -41.57 42.81 -31.19
N PRO A 811 -41.68 41.64 -31.87
CA PRO A 811 -40.83 40.44 -31.98
C PRO A 811 -40.69 39.88 -33.43
N SER A 812 -39.98 38.75 -33.56
CA SER A 812 -40.23 37.61 -34.47
C SER A 812 -39.86 37.62 -35.99
N THR A 813 -39.12 36.56 -36.34
CA THR A 813 -39.21 35.68 -37.54
C THR A 813 -38.80 36.17 -38.94
N GLY A 814 -37.71 35.57 -39.44
CA GLY A 814 -37.75 34.73 -40.64
C GLY A 814 -37.34 35.33 -42.00
N ILE A 815 -36.16 34.88 -42.51
CA ILE A 815 -35.91 34.38 -43.89
C ILE A 815 -36.26 35.38 -45.03
N GLU A 816 -35.34 35.93 -45.85
CA GLU A 816 -34.56 35.24 -46.88
C GLU A 816 -33.65 36.23 -47.68
N ARG A 817 -32.54 35.69 -48.22
CA ARG A 817 -31.88 36.02 -49.51
C ARG A 817 -31.15 37.36 -49.76
N ASN A 818 -29.84 37.17 -49.87
CA ASN A 818 -29.02 37.35 -51.09
C ASN A 818 -28.19 38.63 -51.31
N LYS A 819 -26.90 38.31 -51.54
CA LYS A 819 -25.92 38.89 -52.46
C LYS A 819 -24.93 39.95 -51.94
N SER A 820 -23.70 39.44 -51.87
CA SER A 820 -22.45 39.99 -52.40
C SER A 820 -21.90 41.29 -51.81
N GLY A 821 -20.79 41.11 -51.08
CA GLY A 821 -19.51 41.78 -51.32
C GLY A 821 -19.45 43.30 -51.14
N ASN A 822 -18.76 43.75 -50.10
CA ASN A 822 -17.40 44.27 -50.31
C ASN A 822 -16.67 44.52 -49.00
N GLN A 823 -15.35 44.46 -49.14
CA GLN A 823 -14.30 44.60 -48.15
C GLN A 823 -14.23 45.98 -47.48
N GLN A 824 -13.48 45.96 -46.38
CA GLN A 824 -12.62 47.04 -45.87
C GLN A 824 -13.32 48.23 -45.19
N THR A 825 -13.25 48.26 -43.86
CA THR A 825 -12.18 48.95 -43.12
C THR A 825 -12.54 49.00 -41.65
N SER A 826 -11.67 48.45 -40.78
CA SER A 826 -11.40 48.91 -39.41
C SER A 826 -10.30 48.02 -38.85
N LEU A 827 -9.06 48.33 -39.25
CA LEU A 827 -7.86 48.11 -38.43
C LEU A 827 -8.01 48.94 -37.15
N GLU A 828 -7.21 48.59 -36.13
CA GLU A 828 -7.14 49.19 -34.78
C GLU A 828 -8.01 48.53 -33.71
N LYS A 829 -7.76 47.23 -33.45
CA LYS A 829 -7.92 46.65 -32.08
C LYS A 829 -7.31 45.25 -31.86
N SER A 830 -6.51 44.70 -32.78
CA SER A 830 -5.95 43.34 -32.64
C SER A 830 -4.52 43.26 -32.07
N GLU A 831 -3.80 44.36 -31.89
CA GLU A 831 -2.39 44.30 -31.47
C GLU A 831 -2.18 43.92 -29.99
N GLY A 832 -3.20 44.10 -29.13
CA GLY A 832 -3.08 43.79 -27.70
C GLY A 832 -3.20 42.30 -27.34
N HIS A 833 -3.95 41.51 -28.12
CA HIS A 833 -4.20 40.10 -27.80
C HIS A 833 -3.15 39.14 -28.38
N GLN A 834 -2.48 39.49 -29.48
CA GLN A 834 -1.36 38.69 -30.00
C GLN A 834 -0.06 38.88 -29.19
N ARG A 835 0.16 40.08 -28.62
CA ARG A 835 1.37 40.39 -27.86
C ARG A 835 1.48 39.62 -26.54
N GLY A 836 0.36 39.40 -25.84
CA GLY A 836 0.32 38.63 -24.59
C GLY A 836 0.61 37.14 -24.78
N ASN A 837 0.07 36.52 -25.84
CA ASN A 837 0.30 35.09 -26.12
C ASN A 837 1.75 34.80 -26.55
N VAL A 838 2.42 35.73 -27.22
CA VAL A 838 3.83 35.56 -27.64
C VAL A 838 4.79 35.73 -26.45
N GLU A 839 4.55 36.68 -25.53
CA GLU A 839 5.38 36.82 -24.32
C GLU A 839 5.25 35.62 -23.38
N GLU A 840 4.03 35.09 -23.18
CA GLU A 840 3.78 33.94 -22.30
C GLU A 840 4.37 32.64 -22.88
N SER A 841 4.17 32.38 -24.18
CA SER A 841 4.77 31.24 -24.90
C SER A 841 6.31 31.29 -24.91
N ALA A 842 6.88 32.48 -25.02
CA ALA A 842 8.33 32.64 -25.08
C ALA A 842 9.01 32.52 -23.70
N VAL A 843 8.35 32.96 -22.62
CA VAL A 843 8.83 32.72 -21.24
C VAL A 843 8.85 31.22 -20.93
N ASP A 844 7.84 30.48 -21.37
CA ASP A 844 7.78 29.03 -21.17
C ASP A 844 8.80 28.30 -22.06
N THR A 845 9.05 28.79 -23.26
CA THR A 845 10.11 28.28 -24.14
C THR A 845 11.50 28.51 -23.55
N VAL A 846 11.77 29.67 -22.92
CA VAL A 846 13.05 29.94 -22.23
C VAL A 846 13.24 29.02 -21.03
N LYS A 847 12.21 28.80 -20.20
CA LYS A 847 12.28 27.85 -19.08
C LYS A 847 12.56 26.42 -19.57
N PHE A 848 11.94 26.02 -20.67
CA PHE A 848 12.19 24.72 -21.29
C PHE A 848 13.66 24.61 -21.76
N LEU A 849 14.18 25.64 -22.44
CA LEU A 849 15.58 25.68 -22.89
C LEU A 849 16.57 25.70 -21.72
N GLU A 850 16.30 26.43 -20.65
CA GLU A 850 17.13 26.44 -19.43
C GLU A 850 17.16 25.05 -18.76
N THR A 851 16.05 24.32 -18.81
CA THR A 851 15.96 22.94 -18.31
C THR A 851 16.81 22.00 -19.16
N VAL A 852 16.73 22.13 -20.49
CA VAL A 852 17.53 21.33 -21.44
C VAL A 852 19.02 21.66 -21.32
N ILE A 853 19.40 22.94 -21.19
CA ILE A 853 20.79 23.38 -20.97
C ILE A 853 21.33 22.81 -19.64
N SER A 854 20.51 22.78 -18.60
CA SER A 854 20.90 22.22 -17.30
C SER A 854 21.13 20.71 -17.38
N GLN A 855 20.28 19.98 -18.10
CA GLN A 855 20.45 18.54 -18.36
C GLN A 855 21.69 18.24 -19.21
N LEU A 856 21.96 19.05 -20.23
CA LEU A 856 23.16 18.91 -21.07
C LEU A 856 24.46 19.23 -20.33
N LYS A 857 24.43 20.12 -19.31
CA LYS A 857 25.58 20.44 -18.46
C LYS A 857 25.88 19.35 -17.43
N GLU A 858 24.90 18.56 -17.02
CA GLU A 858 25.08 17.44 -16.07
C GLU A 858 25.70 16.19 -16.73
N GLU A 859 25.49 15.98 -18.04
CA GLU A 859 26.13 14.90 -18.81
C GLU A 859 27.57 15.24 -19.26
N ARG A 860 28.52 15.38 -18.33
CA ARG A 860 29.93 15.57 -18.67
C ARG A 860 30.63 14.25 -19.05
N THR A 861 30.65 13.92 -20.34
CA THR A 861 31.72 13.08 -20.92
C THR A 861 32.08 13.53 -22.34
N GLN A 862 33.27 14.12 -22.46
CA GLN A 862 34.14 14.23 -23.65
C GLN A 862 33.47 14.33 -25.03
N GLU A 863 33.04 15.53 -25.44
CA GLU A 863 33.08 15.97 -26.84
C GLU A 863 32.92 17.50 -26.92
N ASP A 864 33.90 18.18 -27.53
CA ASP A 864 34.03 19.65 -27.69
C ASP A 864 32.81 20.31 -28.40
N PHE A 865 32.03 19.49 -29.11
CA PHE A 865 30.85 19.92 -29.88
C PHE A 865 29.67 20.36 -29.00
N GLY A 866 29.55 19.81 -27.78
CA GLY A 866 28.46 20.16 -26.86
C GLY A 866 28.58 21.57 -26.27
N GLU A 867 29.80 22.08 -26.15
CA GLU A 867 30.05 23.35 -25.48
C GLU A 867 29.69 24.55 -26.39
N HIS A 868 29.92 24.44 -27.70
CA HIS A 868 29.47 25.43 -28.68
C HIS A 868 27.94 25.52 -28.75
N LEU A 869 27.26 24.36 -28.77
CA LEU A 869 25.79 24.31 -28.82
C LEU A 869 25.15 24.90 -27.56
N VAL A 870 25.73 24.61 -26.38
CA VAL A 870 25.29 25.17 -25.10
C VAL A 870 25.57 26.66 -25.02
N GLN A 871 26.70 27.15 -25.54
CA GLN A 871 27.00 28.58 -25.68
C GLN A 871 25.99 29.29 -26.59
N GLU A 872 25.65 28.69 -27.72
CA GLU A 872 24.69 29.22 -28.68
C GLU A 872 23.27 29.28 -28.08
N MET A 873 22.84 28.23 -27.36
CA MET A 873 21.55 28.22 -26.65
C MET A 873 21.51 29.22 -25.48
N MET A 874 22.62 29.41 -24.75
CA MET A 874 22.70 30.44 -23.70
C MET A 874 22.69 31.86 -24.28
N SER A 875 23.39 32.10 -25.39
CA SER A 875 23.38 33.39 -26.09
C SER A 875 21.96 33.77 -26.52
N VAL A 876 21.18 32.81 -27.02
CA VAL A 876 19.78 33.02 -27.42
C VAL A 876 18.90 33.34 -26.21
N CYS A 877 19.09 32.67 -25.07
CA CYS A 877 18.37 32.98 -23.83
C CYS A 877 18.69 34.38 -23.29
N ASP A 878 19.96 34.80 -23.38
CA ASP A 878 20.41 36.12 -22.93
C ASP A 878 19.91 37.25 -23.85
N GLU A 879 19.88 37.04 -25.17
CA GLU A 879 19.28 37.98 -26.14
C GLU A 879 17.78 38.18 -25.84
N PHE A 880 17.08 37.10 -25.48
CA PHE A 880 15.66 37.13 -25.15
C PHE A 880 15.36 37.90 -23.84
N ARG A 881 16.20 37.76 -22.81
CA ARG A 881 16.09 38.54 -21.56
C ARG A 881 16.31 40.04 -21.80
N GLN A 882 17.16 40.41 -22.75
CA GLN A 882 17.40 41.83 -23.06
C GLN A 882 16.23 42.47 -23.81
N LEU A 883 15.52 41.69 -24.63
CA LEU A 883 14.38 42.18 -25.42
C LEU A 883 13.08 42.28 -24.62
N THR A 884 12.81 41.35 -23.69
CA THR A 884 11.69 41.44 -22.75
C THR A 884 11.80 42.63 -21.78
N GLY A 885 12.97 43.28 -21.71
CA GLY A 885 13.19 44.53 -20.98
C GLY A 885 12.96 45.82 -21.78
N ARG A 886 12.80 45.78 -23.11
CA ARG A 886 12.63 46.98 -23.96
C ARG A 886 11.30 46.96 -24.72
N ASN A 887 10.54 48.04 -24.60
CA ASN A 887 9.18 48.20 -25.13
C ASN A 887 9.16 48.57 -26.64
N GLU A 888 9.79 47.78 -27.51
CA GLU A 888 9.77 47.99 -28.97
C GLU A 888 9.23 46.73 -29.67
N GLY A 889 7.94 46.75 -30.03
CA GLY A 889 7.15 45.56 -30.36
C GLY A 889 7.22 45.03 -31.80
N GLU A 890 7.68 45.83 -32.79
CA GLU A 890 7.70 45.38 -34.19
C GLU A 890 8.94 44.53 -34.54
N ASP A 891 10.06 44.69 -33.81
CA ASP A 891 11.31 43.95 -34.04
C ASP A 891 11.31 42.54 -33.40
N LEU A 892 10.41 42.30 -32.44
CA LEU A 892 10.35 41.04 -31.70
C LEU A 892 9.85 39.87 -32.54
N ASN A 893 8.85 40.07 -33.40
CA ASN A 893 8.22 38.96 -34.13
C ASN A 893 9.08 38.46 -35.30
N ALA A 894 9.76 39.36 -36.02
CA ALA A 894 10.69 39.00 -37.09
C ALA A 894 11.91 38.26 -36.53
N ARG A 895 12.46 38.73 -35.41
CA ARG A 895 13.60 38.08 -34.77
C ARG A 895 13.19 36.78 -34.06
N TRP A 896 11.96 36.67 -33.54
CA TRP A 896 11.37 35.41 -33.05
C TRP A 896 11.35 34.31 -34.10
N GLN A 897 10.99 34.63 -35.34
CA GLN A 897 11.02 33.67 -36.44
C GLN A 897 12.44 33.26 -36.84
N ASP A 898 13.40 34.18 -36.79
CA ASP A 898 14.83 33.87 -37.01
C ASP A 898 15.41 32.96 -35.90
N TRP A 899 15.08 33.23 -34.64
CA TRP A 899 15.48 32.39 -33.51
C TRP A 899 14.82 31.02 -33.54
N ARG A 900 13.54 30.92 -33.95
CA ARG A 900 12.84 29.65 -34.16
C ARG A 900 13.55 28.79 -35.21
N CYS A 901 14.01 29.39 -36.31
CA CYS A 901 14.79 28.68 -37.33
C CYS A 901 16.13 28.15 -36.78
N LYS A 902 16.85 28.95 -35.98
CA LYS A 902 18.12 28.55 -35.34
C LYS A 902 17.94 27.43 -34.32
N LEU A 903 16.92 27.54 -33.46
CA LEU A 903 16.58 26.50 -32.47
C LEU A 903 16.15 25.19 -33.14
N GLN A 904 15.41 25.27 -34.24
CA GLN A 904 15.03 24.08 -35.02
C GLN A 904 16.26 23.39 -35.62
N GLN A 905 17.27 24.13 -36.09
CA GLN A 905 18.53 23.55 -36.60
C GLN A 905 19.34 22.86 -35.49
N VAL A 906 19.42 23.48 -34.31
CA VAL A 906 20.07 22.92 -33.11
C VAL A 906 19.34 21.64 -32.62
N MET A 907 18.01 21.63 -32.65
CA MET A 907 17.22 20.47 -32.25
C MET A 907 17.26 19.33 -33.28
N ASN A 908 17.32 19.65 -34.58
CA ASN A 908 17.49 18.67 -35.64
C ASN A 908 18.87 17.98 -35.57
N SER A 909 19.90 18.68 -35.09
CA SER A 909 21.22 18.07 -34.86
C SER A 909 21.27 17.22 -33.58
N LEU A 910 20.47 17.54 -32.55
CA LEU A 910 20.32 16.74 -31.33
C LEU A 910 19.47 15.45 -31.53
N THR A 911 18.40 15.53 -32.32
CA THR A 911 17.49 14.39 -32.61
C THR A 911 18.18 13.27 -33.39
N VAL A 912 19.05 13.62 -34.34
CA VAL A 912 19.77 12.65 -35.18
C VAL A 912 20.76 11.79 -34.38
N LYS A 913 21.24 12.22 -33.20
CA LYS A 913 22.22 11.48 -32.39
C LYS A 913 21.70 10.92 -31.06
N LYS A 914 20.63 11.46 -30.45
CA LYS A 914 20.18 11.06 -29.09
C LYS A 914 18.69 10.75 -28.91
N GLY A 915 17.86 10.81 -29.96
CA GLY A 915 16.47 10.31 -29.90
C GLY A 915 15.57 11.03 -28.87
N ILE A 916 15.66 12.36 -28.78
CA ILE A 916 14.73 13.18 -27.99
C ILE A 916 13.47 13.45 -28.82
N SER A 917 12.26 13.20 -28.29
CA SER A 917 11.01 13.32 -29.06
C SER A 917 10.73 14.76 -29.53
N LYS A 918 10.49 14.90 -30.83
CA LYS A 918 10.16 16.13 -31.57
C LYS A 918 8.79 16.73 -31.18
N GLU A 919 7.91 15.91 -30.61
CA GLU A 919 6.48 16.19 -30.42
C GLU A 919 6.20 17.17 -29.26
N ALA A 920 7.06 17.22 -28.24
CA ALA A 920 6.90 18.14 -27.11
C ALA A 920 7.22 19.62 -27.47
N PHE A 921 8.11 19.84 -28.43
CA PHE A 921 8.45 21.18 -28.90
C PHE A 921 7.44 21.69 -29.94
N GLU A 922 7.05 20.86 -30.91
CA GLU A 922 6.07 21.25 -31.94
C GLU A 922 4.69 21.59 -31.33
N SER A 923 4.29 20.93 -30.26
CA SER A 923 3.04 21.23 -29.53
C SER A 923 3.08 22.56 -28.77
N THR A 924 4.24 22.95 -28.23
CA THR A 924 4.41 24.21 -27.49
C THR A 924 4.46 25.41 -28.44
N VAL A 925 4.94 25.20 -29.67
CA VAL A 925 5.21 26.28 -30.63
C VAL A 925 4.05 26.50 -31.64
N HIS A 926 3.14 25.52 -31.82
CA HIS A 926 1.97 25.67 -32.71
C HIS A 926 0.74 26.36 -32.09
N SER A 927 0.79 26.80 -30.83
CA SER A 927 -0.38 27.44 -30.19
C SER A 927 -0.71 28.87 -30.68
N CYS A 928 -0.01 29.38 -31.70
CA CYS A 928 -0.18 30.74 -32.21
C CYS A 928 -0.91 30.86 -33.57
N ASP A 929 -1.20 29.76 -34.27
CA ASP A 929 -1.85 29.82 -35.59
C ASP A 929 -3.30 29.35 -35.53
N ASN A 930 -4.24 30.30 -35.45
CA ASN A 930 -5.64 30.05 -35.81
C ASN A 930 -6.11 31.14 -36.79
N THR A 931 -6.10 30.80 -38.08
CA THR A 931 -6.89 31.46 -39.14
C THR A 931 -7.72 30.40 -39.88
N PRO A 932 -8.98 30.68 -40.25
CA PRO A 932 -9.84 29.69 -40.91
C PRO A 932 -9.68 29.73 -42.43
N GLU A 933 -9.34 28.60 -43.04
CA GLU A 933 -9.49 28.37 -44.48
C GLU A 933 -10.43 27.18 -44.73
N GLY A 934 -11.38 27.39 -45.64
CA GLY A 934 -12.31 26.40 -46.17
C GLY A 934 -11.80 25.77 -47.46
N GLU A 935 -12.32 24.58 -47.75
CA GLU A 935 -11.88 23.64 -48.78
C GLU A 935 -12.04 24.12 -50.23
N SER A 936 -11.12 23.67 -51.09
CA SER A 936 -11.39 23.42 -52.51
C SER A 936 -10.75 22.10 -52.95
N ALA A 937 -11.56 21.22 -53.53
CA ALA A 937 -11.19 19.94 -54.15
C ALA A 937 -10.35 20.12 -55.43
N PRO A 938 -9.77 19.02 -55.96
CA PRO A 938 -10.33 18.51 -57.21
C PRO A 938 -10.50 16.99 -57.28
N ASP A 939 -11.54 16.59 -58.03
CA ASP A 939 -11.79 15.26 -58.59
C ASP A 939 -10.73 14.85 -59.65
N ASP A 940 -10.50 13.54 -59.73
CA ASP A 940 -10.77 12.66 -60.88
C ASP A 940 -9.60 11.75 -61.34
N LYS A 941 -9.91 10.43 -61.34
CA LYS A 941 -9.51 9.33 -62.25
C LYS A 941 -8.47 8.25 -61.88
N GLU A 942 -8.98 7.03 -62.18
CA GLU A 942 -8.35 5.76 -62.61
C GLU A 942 -7.71 4.85 -61.54
N ALA A 943 -8.37 3.74 -61.17
CA ALA A 943 -8.37 2.40 -61.82
C ALA A 943 -7.02 1.67 -61.58
N GLU A 944 -6.88 0.39 -61.25
CA GLU A 944 -7.71 -0.81 -61.38
C GLU A 944 -6.99 -1.98 -60.66
N VAL A 945 -7.67 -3.14 -60.54
CA VAL A 945 -7.14 -4.54 -60.54
C VAL A 945 -6.77 -5.25 -59.20
N GLU A 946 -7.70 -6.18 -58.85
CA GLU A 946 -7.53 -7.59 -58.45
C GLU A 946 -6.84 -7.96 -57.10
N ALA A 947 -7.26 -8.99 -56.34
CA ALA A 947 -8.21 -10.08 -56.53
C ALA A 947 -8.40 -10.88 -55.22
N VAL A 948 -9.61 -11.45 -55.04
CA VAL A 948 -9.88 -12.87 -54.62
C VAL A 948 -9.51 -13.27 -53.17
N THR A 949 -10.35 -13.88 -52.30
CA THR A 949 -11.76 -14.32 -52.27
C THR A 949 -12.11 -14.71 -50.83
N VAL A 950 -13.33 -14.37 -50.41
CA VAL A 950 -14.37 -15.26 -49.84
C VAL A 950 -14.01 -16.12 -48.61
N CYS A 951 -14.65 -15.85 -47.46
CA CYS A 951 -15.95 -16.49 -47.18
C CYS A 951 -16.74 -15.76 -46.08
N SER A 952 -17.95 -15.37 -46.49
CA SER A 952 -19.08 -14.85 -45.72
C SER A 952 -19.74 -15.93 -44.85
N THR A 953 -20.35 -15.53 -43.74
CA THR A 953 -21.81 -15.68 -43.56
C THR A 953 -22.30 -14.81 -42.40
N THR A 954 -22.97 -13.73 -42.80
CA THR A 954 -24.09 -13.06 -42.14
C THR A 954 -25.11 -14.04 -41.58
N GLU A 955 -25.71 -13.75 -40.43
CA GLU A 955 -27.09 -13.23 -40.42
C GLU A 955 -27.51 -12.62 -39.07
N GLN A 956 -28.38 -11.62 -39.22
CA GLN A 956 -28.84 -10.65 -38.24
C GLN A 956 -30.12 -11.11 -37.50
N ARG A 957 -30.27 -10.57 -36.28
CA ARG A 957 -31.50 -10.04 -35.65
C ARG A 957 -32.76 -10.93 -35.60
N LYS A 958 -33.33 -11.05 -34.39
CA LYS A 958 -34.46 -10.22 -33.91
C LYS A 958 -34.97 -10.69 -32.55
N GLU A 959 -35.33 -9.70 -31.74
CA GLU A 959 -36.17 -9.79 -30.56
C GLU A 959 -37.58 -10.27 -30.91
N GLN A 960 -38.24 -11.02 -30.02
CA GLN A 960 -39.62 -10.75 -29.60
C GLN A 960 -40.04 -11.55 -28.36
N HIS A 961 -40.80 -10.85 -27.50
CA HIS A 961 -41.51 -11.28 -26.29
C HIS A 961 -42.67 -12.25 -26.55
N THR A 962 -42.97 -13.14 -25.58
CA THR A 962 -44.31 -13.50 -25.03
C THR A 962 -44.13 -14.57 -23.92
N GLU A 963 -44.26 -14.22 -22.64
CA GLU A 963 -45.39 -14.46 -21.71
C GLU A 963 -45.79 -15.92 -21.36
N ARG A 964 -45.57 -16.23 -20.06
CA ARG A 964 -46.41 -16.96 -19.07
C ARG A 964 -46.74 -18.45 -19.27
N GLU A 965 -46.30 -19.28 -18.31
CA GLU A 965 -47.22 -19.82 -17.28
C GLU A 965 -46.50 -20.41 -16.05
N SER A 966 -47.22 -20.34 -14.94
CA SER A 966 -46.86 -20.59 -13.55
C SER A 966 -46.80 -22.05 -13.11
N LYS A 967 -46.03 -22.37 -12.04
CA LYS A 967 -46.51 -23.26 -10.96
C LYS A 967 -45.78 -23.04 -9.62
N LYS A 968 -46.61 -22.97 -8.58
CA LYS A 968 -46.36 -22.76 -7.15
C LYS A 968 -45.63 -23.93 -6.47
N GLY A 969 -44.92 -23.63 -5.38
CA GLY A 969 -44.47 -24.64 -4.40
C GLY A 969 -43.87 -24.06 -3.12
N ARG A 970 -44.73 -23.58 -2.22
CA ARG A 970 -44.40 -23.04 -0.87
C ARG A 970 -44.40 -24.19 0.15
N LYS A 971 -43.40 -24.32 1.03
CA LYS A 971 -43.56 -25.03 2.32
C LYS A 971 -42.71 -24.42 3.44
N LYS A 972 -43.41 -23.93 4.47
CA LYS A 972 -42.96 -23.59 5.82
C LYS A 972 -43.08 -24.83 6.73
N ALA A 973 -42.19 -24.98 7.70
CA ALA A 973 -42.43 -25.59 9.03
C ALA A 973 -41.33 -25.02 9.96
N LYS A 974 -41.56 -24.19 10.98
CA LYS A 974 -42.27 -24.34 12.27
C LYS A 974 -41.82 -25.57 13.09
N GLY A 975 -41.02 -25.29 14.13
CA GLY A 975 -40.81 -26.14 15.31
C GLY A 975 -40.42 -25.28 16.52
N LYS A 976 -41.41 -24.85 17.32
CA LYS A 976 -41.26 -24.56 18.77
C LYS A 976 -41.02 -25.93 19.45
N GLY A 977 -40.19 -26.14 20.48
CA GLY A 977 -39.77 -25.31 21.59
C GLY A 977 -40.13 -26.04 22.90
N LYS A 978 -39.17 -26.15 23.84
CA LYS A 978 -39.28 -26.26 25.32
C LYS A 978 -38.08 -27.04 25.87
N ASN A 979 -37.57 -26.86 27.10
CA ASN A 979 -37.51 -25.79 28.10
C ASN A 979 -36.79 -26.40 29.34
N LYS A 980 -36.34 -25.54 30.26
CA LYS A 980 -35.82 -25.77 31.65
C LYS A 980 -34.31 -26.10 31.71
N GLY A 981 -33.47 -25.39 32.47
CA GLY A 981 -33.62 -24.60 33.71
C GLY A 981 -32.59 -25.16 34.71
N LYS A 982 -31.72 -24.41 35.41
CA LYS A 982 -31.98 -23.48 36.51
C LYS A 982 -30.62 -22.96 37.06
N LYS A 983 -30.62 -21.69 37.52
CA LYS A 983 -30.11 -21.11 38.80
C LYS A 983 -28.66 -21.45 39.24
N HIS A 984 -27.86 -20.49 39.70
CA HIS A 984 -28.19 -19.41 40.64
C HIS A 984 -27.51 -18.08 40.32
#